data_AF-A0A438JPR0-F1
#
_entry.id   AF-A0A438JPR0-F1
#
_cell.length_a   1.000
_cell.length_b   1.000
_cell.length_c   1.000
_cell.angle_alpha   90.00
_cell.angle_beta   90.00
_cell.angle_gamma   90.00
#
_symmetry.space_group_name_H-M   'P 1'
#
loop_
_entity.id
_entity.type
_entity.pdbx_description
1 polymer ?
#
loop_
_entity_poly.entity_id
_entity_poly.type
_entity_poly.pdbx_seq_one_letter_code
_entity_poly.pdbx_strand_id
1 'polypeptide(L)'
;MSGKTIFRNIMGILLPGVNSIINERTNQIYGQLLEKAVELSLEIIILVFEKDVLLSDFWRPLYQPLDVILAQDHNQIVALLEYVRYDFRPQIQKLSIKIMSIFGSRMVGLVQLLLKSNAASFLIEDYAACLESVSVESQIIENSNDDLGVLIMQLLIDNISRPAPNITHLLLKFDLDTSIERTILQPKFHYSCLKVILDILDKLFKPDVNALLHEFGFQLLYELCLDPLTSGPTMDLLSNKKYQFFVKHLDTIGIAPLPKRNINQALRISSLHQRAWLLKLLAVELHAGDMVNSTHRDACQSILGHIFGPDVVDFTTDHSTSHAYSVHNSAADVGTRTISKSKVLELLEVVQFRSPDTTMKYSQVVSNMKYDLLAEDILGNPTTSGKNNVYYYSERGDRLIDLTTFRDKLWQKCNFMNPQLSFFGSEVELNDVRETIQQLLRWGWKYNKNLEEQAAQLHMLIGWSQVVEVSASRRLSHLENRAEILFQLLDASLTASASPDCSLKMAVTLCQVALTCMAKLRDERFLCPGGLNSDSVTCLDIITVKQLSNGACHSILFKLIVAILRHESSEALRRRQYALLLSYFQYCRHMLDLDVPTAVLRLLLDEHDGEDLDLLKIDKEQAELAQANFSILRKEAQAILDLVIKDATQGSESGKTISLYVLDALICIDHERFFLNQLQSRGFLRSCLMNISNISLQDGGRSLDSLQRTCTLEAELALVLRISHKYGKSGAQILFSMGALEHIASCKVVNFQMKGSFRRFETKLRRDAAVNIDKQQTIIAPILRLVFSLTSLVDTSDFFELRSEQPSKYDVYQQEEASSCQGLKVNLSKSEAVPMGEGVPMETLASVLGCKIGSLPTSYLSLLLGALTNPLGCGM
;
A
#
# COMPACT_ATOMS: atom_id res chain seq x y z
N MET A 1 11.51 -56.73 4.96
CA MET A 1 10.07 -56.71 4.61
C MET A 1 9.86 -55.76 3.45
N SER A 2 9.02 -56.09 2.47
CA SER A 2 8.76 -55.19 1.34
C SER A 2 7.94 -53.97 1.79
N GLY A 3 8.15 -52.78 1.20
CA GLY A 3 7.38 -51.58 1.53
C GLY A 3 5.86 -51.77 1.36
N LYS A 4 5.45 -52.60 0.39
CA LYS A 4 4.04 -53.00 0.20
C LYS A 4 3.46 -53.75 1.40
N THR A 5 4.25 -54.62 2.04
CA THR A 5 3.82 -55.36 3.24
C THR A 5 3.62 -54.41 4.41
N ILE A 6 4.53 -53.45 4.60
CA ILE A 6 4.44 -52.45 5.67
C ILE A 6 3.22 -51.56 5.47
N PHE A 7 3.02 -51.03 4.26
CA PHE A 7 1.85 -50.23 3.91
C PHE A 7 0.55 -50.99 4.17
N ARG A 8 0.46 -52.25 3.72
CA ARG A 8 -0.72 -53.09 3.98
C ARG A 8 -0.99 -53.30 5.47
N ASN A 9 0.06 -53.47 6.28
CA ASN A 9 -0.10 -53.63 7.73
C ASN A 9 -0.59 -52.33 8.39
N ILE A 10 -0.04 -51.19 7.99
CA ILE A 10 -0.48 -49.86 8.46
C ILE A 10 -1.94 -49.62 8.07
N MET A 11 -2.31 -49.82 6.80
CA MET A 11 -3.69 -49.66 6.36
C MET A 11 -4.62 -50.70 6.98
N GLY A 12 -4.15 -51.90 7.31
CA GLY A 12 -4.93 -52.89 8.06
C GLY A 12 -5.33 -52.43 9.47
N ILE A 13 -4.56 -51.53 10.08
CA ILE A 13 -4.90 -50.91 11.38
C ILE A 13 -5.90 -49.76 11.18
N LEU A 14 -5.82 -49.04 10.05
CA LEU A 14 -6.60 -47.81 9.81
C LEU A 14 -7.95 -48.03 9.10
N LEU A 15 -8.03 -49.03 8.21
CA LEU A 15 -9.24 -49.35 7.45
C LEU A 15 -10.48 -49.76 8.27
N PRO A 16 -10.38 -50.34 9.48
CA PRO A 16 -11.55 -50.58 10.34
C PRO A 16 -12.33 -49.30 10.67
N GLY A 17 -11.71 -48.12 10.53
CA GLY A 17 -12.37 -46.83 10.63
C GLY A 17 -12.65 -46.37 12.07
N VAL A 18 -13.09 -45.12 12.18
CA VAL A 18 -13.24 -44.42 13.47
C VAL A 18 -14.25 -45.09 14.40
N ASN A 19 -15.36 -45.59 13.87
CA ASN A 19 -16.42 -46.21 14.66
C ASN A 19 -15.97 -47.53 15.33
N SER A 20 -15.15 -48.33 14.64
CA SER A 20 -14.60 -49.57 15.21
C SER A 20 -13.68 -49.25 16.39
N ILE A 21 -12.83 -48.24 16.23
CA ILE A 21 -11.87 -47.86 17.26
C ILE A 21 -12.57 -47.21 18.46
N ILE A 22 -13.60 -46.39 18.24
CA ILE A 22 -14.45 -45.88 19.32
C ILE A 22 -15.06 -47.05 20.11
N ASN A 23 -15.68 -48.00 19.42
CA ASN A 23 -16.32 -49.16 20.03
C ASN A 23 -15.33 -50.06 20.80
N GLU A 24 -14.14 -50.30 20.24
CA GLU A 24 -13.10 -51.09 20.91
C GLU A 24 -12.47 -50.32 22.08
N ARG A 25 -12.32 -49.00 21.97
CA ARG A 25 -11.81 -48.15 23.04
C ARG A 25 -12.73 -48.13 24.27
N THR A 26 -14.04 -48.19 24.06
CA THR A 26 -15.04 -48.22 25.14
C THR A 26 -15.23 -49.62 25.72
N ASN A 27 -15.17 -50.67 24.89
CA ASN A 27 -15.59 -52.01 25.28
C ASN A 27 -14.45 -52.99 25.58
N GLN A 28 -13.21 -52.71 25.18
CA GLN A 28 -12.09 -53.64 25.27
C GLN A 28 -10.89 -53.07 26.04
N ILE A 29 -10.22 -53.91 26.81
CA ILE A 29 -9.03 -53.52 27.62
C ILE A 29 -7.86 -53.12 26.70
N TYR A 30 -7.72 -53.80 25.55
CA TYR A 30 -6.68 -53.50 24.58
C TYR A 30 -6.99 -52.26 23.72
N GLY A 31 -8.16 -51.64 23.88
CA GLY A 31 -8.59 -50.49 23.08
C GLY A 31 -7.66 -49.27 23.20
N GLN A 32 -7.02 -49.05 24.35
CA GLN A 32 -6.01 -48.00 24.52
C GLN A 32 -4.73 -48.26 23.71
N LEU A 33 -4.32 -49.53 23.62
CA LEU A 33 -3.18 -49.93 22.81
C LEU A 33 -3.49 -49.78 21.31
N LEU A 34 -4.72 -50.11 20.91
CA LEU A 34 -5.19 -49.90 19.54
C LEU A 34 -5.24 -48.40 19.18
N GLU A 35 -5.75 -47.55 20.08
CA GLU A 35 -5.74 -46.09 19.91
C GLU A 35 -4.30 -45.57 19.68
N LYS A 36 -3.32 -46.02 20.48
CA LYS A 36 -1.90 -45.66 20.29
C LYS A 36 -1.35 -46.20 18.95
N ALA A 37 -1.75 -47.41 18.55
CA ALA A 37 -1.32 -47.98 17.27
C ALA A 37 -1.87 -47.20 16.06
N VAL A 38 -3.11 -46.71 16.15
CA VAL A 38 -3.75 -45.86 15.12
C VAL A 38 -3.03 -44.51 15.02
N GLU A 39 -2.77 -43.85 16.14
CA GLU A 39 -2.01 -42.60 16.18
C GLU A 39 -0.61 -42.76 15.53
N LEU A 40 0.15 -43.77 15.94
CA LEU A 40 1.48 -44.04 15.36
C LEU A 40 1.40 -44.37 13.86
N SER A 41 0.35 -45.07 13.44
CA SER A 41 0.12 -45.39 12.02
C SER A 41 -0.13 -44.13 11.19
N LEU A 42 -0.93 -43.19 11.69
CA LEU A 42 -1.17 -41.89 11.05
C LEU A 42 0.10 -41.02 11.06
N GLU A 43 0.87 -41.00 12.15
CA GLU A 43 2.16 -40.29 12.21
C GLU A 43 3.15 -40.80 11.17
N ILE A 44 3.24 -42.12 10.99
CA ILE A 44 4.07 -42.73 9.94
C ILE A 44 3.62 -42.26 8.56
N ILE A 45 2.31 -42.21 8.28
CA ILE A 45 1.77 -41.74 7.00
C ILE A 45 2.17 -40.28 6.73
N ILE A 46 2.05 -39.39 7.71
CA ILE A 46 2.49 -37.98 7.57
C ILE A 46 3.98 -37.90 7.30
N LEU A 47 4.81 -38.63 8.05
CA LEU A 47 6.26 -38.66 7.84
C LEU A 47 6.65 -39.17 6.46
N VAL A 48 5.85 -40.08 5.88
CA VAL A 48 6.02 -40.53 4.49
C VAL A 48 5.67 -39.38 3.53
N PHE A 49 4.53 -38.72 3.69
CA PHE A 49 4.19 -37.56 2.85
C PHE A 49 5.22 -36.44 2.91
N GLU A 50 5.87 -36.18 4.05
CA GLU A 50 6.91 -35.16 4.13
C GLU A 50 8.16 -35.46 3.28
N LYS A 51 8.39 -36.74 2.93
CA LYS A 51 9.62 -37.19 2.29
C LYS A 51 9.42 -37.77 0.89
N ASP A 52 8.21 -38.25 0.58
CA ASP A 52 7.93 -39.01 -0.64
C ASP A 52 8.10 -38.20 -1.93
N VAL A 53 7.78 -36.90 -1.93
CA VAL A 53 7.95 -36.03 -3.11
C VAL A 53 9.44 -35.89 -3.45
N LEU A 54 10.28 -35.59 -2.46
CA LEU A 54 11.73 -35.49 -2.64
C LEU A 54 12.32 -36.80 -3.16
N LEU A 55 11.85 -37.93 -2.65
CA LEU A 55 12.25 -39.25 -3.13
C LEU A 55 11.74 -39.52 -4.56
N SER A 56 10.51 -39.15 -4.87
CA SER A 56 9.92 -39.31 -6.21
C SER A 56 10.73 -38.57 -7.25
N ASP A 57 11.13 -37.33 -6.99
CA ASP A 57 11.90 -36.54 -7.94
C ASP A 57 13.27 -37.17 -8.27
N PHE A 58 13.91 -37.82 -7.30
CA PHE A 58 15.17 -38.54 -7.52
C PHE A 58 15.01 -39.91 -8.20
N TRP A 59 13.89 -40.61 -7.96
CA TRP A 59 13.72 -42.02 -8.32
C TRP A 59 12.63 -42.27 -9.38
N ARG A 60 12.16 -41.23 -10.06
CA ARG A 60 11.23 -41.38 -11.20
C ARG A 60 11.87 -42.22 -12.34
N PRO A 61 11.14 -43.17 -12.94
CA PRO A 61 9.71 -43.49 -12.74
C PRO A 61 9.44 -44.64 -11.75
N LEU A 62 10.46 -45.17 -11.08
CA LEU A 62 10.35 -46.40 -10.27
C LEU A 62 9.61 -46.18 -8.93
N TYR A 63 9.59 -44.94 -8.44
CA TYR A 63 8.91 -44.55 -7.22
C TYR A 63 7.70 -43.65 -7.52
N GLN A 64 6.53 -44.02 -7.01
CA GLN A 64 5.32 -43.21 -7.04
C GLN A 64 5.06 -42.62 -5.66
N PRO A 65 4.71 -41.32 -5.56
CA PRO A 65 4.25 -40.70 -4.31
C PRO A 65 3.06 -41.44 -3.70
N LEU A 66 2.91 -41.35 -2.37
CA LEU A 66 1.89 -42.11 -1.66
C LEU A 66 0.46 -41.67 -2.02
N ASP A 67 0.26 -40.39 -2.31
CA ASP A 67 -1.02 -39.83 -2.76
C ASP A 67 -1.49 -40.47 -4.07
N VAL A 68 -0.59 -40.72 -5.02
CA VAL A 68 -0.92 -41.40 -6.28
C VAL A 68 -1.38 -42.84 -6.05
N ILE A 69 -0.79 -43.53 -5.06
CA ILE A 69 -1.17 -44.90 -4.69
C ILE A 69 -2.55 -44.89 -4.02
N LEU A 70 -2.79 -43.98 -3.07
CA LEU A 70 -4.05 -43.86 -2.34
C LEU A 70 -5.22 -43.43 -3.24
N ALA A 71 -4.97 -42.61 -4.26
CA ALA A 71 -5.97 -42.20 -5.24
C ALA A 71 -6.61 -43.36 -6.03
N GLN A 72 -6.00 -44.56 -6.02
CA GLN A 72 -6.54 -45.75 -6.66
C GLN A 72 -7.70 -46.40 -5.88
N ASP A 73 -7.76 -46.18 -4.57
CA ASP A 73 -8.78 -46.75 -3.68
C ASP A 73 -9.38 -45.67 -2.77
N HIS A 74 -10.55 -45.17 -3.17
CA HIS A 74 -11.26 -44.10 -2.47
C HIS A 74 -11.56 -44.44 -1.01
N ASN A 75 -11.74 -45.72 -0.66
CA ASN A 75 -12.06 -46.13 0.71
C ASN A 75 -10.87 -45.89 1.66
N GLN A 76 -9.64 -46.02 1.15
CA GLN A 76 -8.43 -45.73 1.93
C GLN A 76 -8.31 -44.25 2.24
N ILE A 77 -8.66 -43.38 1.28
CA ILE A 77 -8.70 -41.93 1.50
C ILE A 77 -9.75 -41.59 2.56
N VAL A 78 -10.98 -42.09 2.40
CA VAL A 78 -12.08 -41.81 3.35
C VAL A 78 -11.72 -42.27 4.76
N ALA A 79 -11.18 -43.50 4.92
CA ALA A 79 -10.79 -44.03 6.22
C ALA A 79 -9.77 -43.14 6.95
N LEU A 80 -8.81 -42.54 6.23
CA LEU A 80 -7.83 -41.63 6.83
C LEU A 80 -8.46 -40.31 7.30
N LEU A 81 -9.50 -39.83 6.60
CA LEU A 81 -10.16 -38.55 6.87
C LEU A 81 -11.21 -38.64 7.99
N GLU A 82 -11.93 -39.75 8.08
CA GLU A 82 -12.98 -39.98 9.09
C GLU A 82 -12.47 -39.91 10.54
N TYR A 83 -11.16 -40.10 10.75
CA TYR A 83 -10.53 -39.95 12.07
C TYR A 83 -10.64 -38.56 12.68
N VAL A 84 -11.08 -37.55 11.92
CA VAL A 84 -11.43 -36.22 12.47
C VAL A 84 -12.55 -36.32 13.52
N ARG A 85 -13.39 -37.36 13.47
CA ARG A 85 -14.46 -37.62 14.43
C ARG A 85 -13.99 -38.17 15.78
N TYR A 86 -12.71 -38.53 15.91
CA TYR A 86 -12.21 -39.23 17.09
C TYR A 86 -11.93 -38.27 18.26
N ASP A 87 -12.93 -38.03 19.09
CA ASP A 87 -12.94 -37.06 20.19
C ASP A 87 -12.08 -37.46 21.41
N PHE A 88 -11.89 -38.76 21.69
CA PHE A 88 -11.12 -39.21 22.86
C PHE A 88 -9.66 -38.74 22.86
N ARG A 89 -9.08 -38.45 21.68
CA ARG A 89 -7.70 -38.04 21.55
C ARG A 89 -7.49 -37.00 20.43
N PRO A 90 -7.34 -35.71 20.79
CA PRO A 90 -7.14 -34.61 19.82
C PRO A 90 -5.99 -34.82 18.83
N GLN A 91 -4.92 -35.51 19.26
CA GLN A 91 -3.79 -35.81 18.38
C GLN A 91 -4.21 -36.64 17.15
N ILE A 92 -5.16 -37.57 17.26
CA ILE A 92 -5.64 -38.35 16.11
C ILE A 92 -6.43 -37.46 15.14
N GLN A 93 -7.29 -36.58 15.65
CA GLN A 93 -8.02 -35.61 14.84
C GLN A 93 -7.06 -34.69 14.09
N LYS A 94 -6.02 -34.20 14.79
CA LYS A 94 -4.96 -33.37 14.22
C LYS A 94 -4.25 -34.07 13.06
N LEU A 95 -3.87 -35.33 13.23
CA LEU A 95 -3.20 -36.09 12.18
C LEU A 95 -4.12 -36.27 10.95
N SER A 96 -5.41 -36.54 11.16
CA SER A 96 -6.40 -36.59 10.07
C SER A 96 -6.52 -35.25 9.32
N ILE A 97 -6.67 -34.13 10.04
CA ILE A 97 -6.76 -32.79 9.43
C ILE A 97 -5.50 -32.47 8.62
N LYS A 98 -4.31 -32.82 9.13
CA LYS A 98 -3.05 -32.66 8.38
C LYS A 98 -3.02 -33.51 7.12
N ILE A 99 -3.52 -34.75 7.17
CA ILE A 99 -3.64 -35.61 5.98
C ILE A 99 -4.60 -34.96 4.96
N MET A 100 -5.73 -34.40 5.40
CA MET A 100 -6.65 -33.67 4.52
C MET A 100 -6.00 -32.47 3.86
N SER A 101 -5.19 -31.69 4.61
CA SER A 101 -4.41 -30.58 4.05
C SER A 101 -3.42 -31.05 2.99
N ILE A 102 -2.70 -32.15 3.25
CA ILE A 102 -1.79 -32.76 2.28
C ILE A 102 -2.55 -33.21 1.03
N PHE A 103 -3.71 -33.87 1.18
CA PHE A 103 -4.51 -34.30 0.03
C PHE A 103 -5.07 -33.13 -0.76
N GLY A 104 -5.63 -32.11 -0.12
CA GLY A 104 -6.01 -30.87 -0.79
C GLY A 104 -4.83 -30.23 -1.51
N SER A 105 -3.64 -30.39 -0.94
CA SER A 105 -2.42 -29.83 -1.52
C SER A 105 -1.96 -30.51 -2.80
N ARG A 106 -2.14 -31.84 -2.89
CA ARG A 106 -1.56 -32.68 -3.95
C ARG A 106 -2.57 -33.23 -4.96
N MET A 107 -3.84 -33.37 -4.56
CA MET A 107 -4.87 -34.05 -5.35
C MET A 107 -5.92 -33.06 -5.89
N VAL A 108 -5.78 -32.67 -7.15
CA VAL A 108 -6.74 -31.75 -7.84
C VAL A 108 -8.15 -32.34 -7.95
N GLY A 109 -8.29 -33.68 -7.94
CA GLY A 109 -9.56 -34.39 -8.10
C GLY A 109 -10.21 -34.89 -6.79
N LEU A 110 -9.70 -34.49 -5.63
CA LEU A 110 -10.10 -35.09 -4.34
C LEU A 110 -11.61 -34.99 -4.07
N VAL A 111 -12.23 -33.85 -4.37
CA VAL A 111 -13.67 -33.67 -4.11
C VAL A 111 -14.50 -34.64 -4.94
N GLN A 112 -14.16 -34.86 -6.22
CA GLN A 112 -14.87 -35.84 -7.04
C GLN A 112 -14.69 -37.26 -6.52
N LEU A 113 -13.53 -37.59 -5.96
CA LEU A 113 -13.27 -38.88 -5.31
C LEU A 113 -14.18 -39.07 -4.08
N LEU A 114 -14.33 -38.04 -3.25
CA LEU A 114 -15.16 -38.06 -2.04
C LEU A 114 -16.68 -38.08 -2.34
N LEU A 115 -17.10 -37.45 -3.45
CA LEU A 115 -18.47 -37.53 -3.93
C LEU A 115 -18.80 -38.94 -4.42
N LYS A 116 -17.89 -39.59 -5.15
CA LYS A 116 -18.06 -40.97 -5.62
C LYS A 116 -18.15 -41.99 -4.48
N SER A 117 -17.48 -41.74 -3.35
CA SER A 117 -17.53 -42.62 -2.19
C SER A 117 -18.72 -42.36 -1.26
N ASN A 118 -19.59 -41.39 -1.57
CA ASN A 118 -20.70 -40.94 -0.70
C ASN A 118 -20.25 -40.50 0.71
N ALA A 119 -18.98 -40.16 0.91
CA ALA A 119 -18.43 -39.72 2.19
C ALA A 119 -18.55 -38.20 2.42
N ALA A 120 -18.78 -37.45 1.33
CA ALA A 120 -18.80 -35.99 1.33
C ALA A 120 -19.72 -35.37 2.39
N SER A 121 -20.97 -35.84 2.52
CA SER A 121 -21.93 -35.29 3.49
C SER A 121 -21.49 -35.50 4.94
N PHE A 122 -20.94 -36.68 5.25
CA PHE A 122 -20.45 -37.00 6.59
C PHE A 122 -19.24 -36.14 6.95
N LEU A 123 -18.27 -36.04 6.04
CA LEU A 123 -17.07 -35.23 6.27
C LEU A 123 -17.41 -33.74 6.50
N ILE A 124 -18.42 -33.18 5.81
CA ILE A 124 -18.86 -31.80 6.06
C ILE A 124 -19.32 -31.64 7.51
N GLU A 125 -20.14 -32.56 8.01
CA GLU A 125 -20.66 -32.52 9.38
C GLU A 125 -19.57 -32.80 10.41
N ASP A 126 -18.66 -33.73 10.12
CA ASP A 126 -17.58 -34.15 11.02
C ASP A 126 -16.58 -33.01 11.28
N TYR A 127 -16.17 -32.30 10.21
CA TYR A 127 -15.29 -31.13 10.34
C TYR A 127 -16.01 -29.95 11.02
N ALA A 128 -17.31 -29.77 10.77
CA ALA A 128 -18.11 -28.75 11.45
C ALA A 128 -18.23 -29.03 12.95
N ALA A 129 -18.50 -30.28 13.34
CA ALA A 129 -18.59 -30.70 14.73
C ALA A 129 -17.25 -30.58 15.46
N CYS A 130 -16.14 -30.95 14.81
CA CYS A 130 -14.80 -30.76 15.35
C CYS A 130 -14.49 -29.26 15.58
N LEU A 131 -14.86 -28.39 14.65
CA LEU A 131 -14.67 -26.94 14.81
C LEU A 131 -15.54 -26.36 15.94
N GLU A 132 -16.78 -26.83 16.07
CA GLU A 132 -17.71 -26.38 17.10
C GLU A 132 -17.23 -26.81 18.49
N SER A 133 -16.80 -28.07 18.67
CA SER A 133 -16.33 -28.56 19.97
C SER A 133 -15.10 -27.79 20.46
N VAL A 134 -14.13 -27.53 19.57
CA VAL A 134 -12.92 -26.75 19.88
C VAL A 134 -13.28 -25.33 20.36
N SER A 135 -14.25 -24.69 19.69
CA SER A 135 -14.69 -23.34 20.05
C SER A 135 -15.30 -23.26 21.46
N VAL A 136 -16.00 -24.31 21.89
CA VAL A 136 -16.72 -24.37 23.18
C VAL A 136 -15.80 -24.79 24.33
N GLU A 137 -14.95 -25.80 24.11
CA GLU A 137 -14.05 -26.35 25.12
C GLU A 137 -12.96 -25.35 25.54
N SER A 138 -12.47 -24.53 24.59
CA SER A 138 -11.57 -23.38 24.79
C SER A 138 -10.39 -23.66 25.74
N GLN A 139 -9.44 -24.49 25.29
CA GLN A 139 -8.18 -24.76 26.00
C GLN A 139 -7.06 -23.82 25.52
N ILE A 140 -6.19 -23.35 26.43
CA ILE A 140 -5.02 -22.54 26.04
C ILE A 140 -3.98 -23.48 25.43
N ILE A 141 -3.71 -23.32 24.13
CA ILE A 141 -2.71 -24.09 23.40
C ILE A 141 -1.53 -23.16 23.11
N GLU A 142 -0.33 -23.53 23.58
CA GLU A 142 0.88 -22.70 23.44
C GLU A 142 1.40 -22.66 21.99
N ASN A 143 1.20 -23.73 21.23
CA ASN A 143 1.56 -23.83 19.82
C ASN A 143 0.30 -23.84 18.95
N SER A 144 0.14 -22.83 18.12
CA SER A 144 -0.98 -22.74 17.16
C SER A 144 -1.04 -23.92 16.18
N ASN A 145 0.11 -24.54 15.85
CA ASN A 145 0.22 -25.79 15.07
C ASN A 145 -0.45 -27.02 15.73
N ASP A 146 -0.79 -26.92 17.02
CA ASP A 146 -1.45 -27.96 17.80
C ASP A 146 -2.95 -27.70 17.97
N ASP A 147 -3.44 -26.52 17.57
CA ASP A 147 -4.84 -26.13 17.67
C ASP A 147 -5.64 -26.64 16.46
N LEU A 148 -6.60 -27.54 16.74
CA LEU A 148 -7.47 -28.16 15.74
C LEU A 148 -8.29 -27.13 14.96
N GLY A 149 -8.80 -26.09 15.63
CA GLY A 149 -9.63 -25.07 15.00
C GLY A 149 -8.81 -24.21 14.04
N VAL A 150 -7.59 -23.85 14.44
CA VAL A 150 -6.64 -23.14 13.56
C VAL A 150 -6.27 -23.98 12.35
N LEU A 151 -5.99 -25.27 12.52
CA LEU A 151 -5.67 -26.18 11.41
C LEU A 151 -6.83 -26.33 10.42
N ILE A 152 -8.08 -26.36 10.89
CA ILE A 152 -9.27 -26.39 10.01
C ILE A 152 -9.40 -25.05 9.26
N MET A 153 -9.20 -23.92 9.92
CA MET A 153 -9.25 -22.62 9.25
C MET A 153 -8.16 -22.47 8.19
N GLN A 154 -6.92 -22.88 8.49
CA GLN A 154 -5.81 -22.89 7.53
C GLN A 154 -6.09 -23.83 6.36
N LEU A 155 -6.63 -25.02 6.61
CA LEU A 155 -7.08 -25.95 5.56
C LEU A 155 -8.04 -25.25 4.58
N LEU A 156 -9.02 -24.51 5.09
CA LEU A 156 -9.98 -23.78 4.26
C LEU A 156 -9.32 -22.64 3.49
N ILE A 157 -8.47 -21.84 4.13
CA ILE A 157 -7.79 -20.70 3.49
C ILE A 157 -6.84 -21.18 2.37
N ASP A 158 -6.01 -22.19 2.65
CA ASP A 158 -5.01 -22.72 1.71
C ASP A 158 -5.62 -23.42 0.48
N ASN A 159 -6.91 -23.72 0.53
CA ASN A 159 -7.63 -24.39 -0.55
C ASN A 159 -8.48 -23.46 -1.42
N ILE A 160 -8.74 -22.20 -1.04
CA ILE A 160 -9.60 -21.28 -1.83
C ILE A 160 -9.10 -21.14 -3.27
N SER A 161 -7.82 -20.78 -3.44
CA SER A 161 -7.22 -20.49 -4.75
C SER A 161 -6.94 -21.73 -5.61
N ARG A 162 -7.24 -22.94 -5.09
CA ARG A 162 -7.00 -24.20 -5.80
C ARG A 162 -8.08 -24.47 -6.84
N PRO A 163 -7.79 -25.27 -7.88
CA PRO A 163 -8.75 -25.58 -8.92
C PRO A 163 -10.08 -26.11 -8.35
N ALA A 164 -11.18 -25.54 -8.82
CA ALA A 164 -12.52 -25.90 -8.41
C ALA A 164 -12.99 -27.24 -9.03
N PRO A 165 -13.83 -28.02 -8.32
CA PRO A 165 -14.17 -27.91 -6.91
C PRO A 165 -13.04 -28.38 -5.98
N ASN A 166 -12.84 -27.68 -4.88
CA ASN A 166 -11.77 -27.94 -3.90
C ASN A 166 -12.36 -28.18 -2.50
N ILE A 167 -11.50 -28.50 -1.52
CA ILE A 167 -11.93 -28.84 -0.15
C ILE A 167 -12.76 -27.71 0.48
N THR A 168 -12.38 -26.45 0.25
CA THR A 168 -13.09 -25.29 0.81
C THR A 168 -14.52 -25.23 0.27
N HIS A 169 -14.69 -25.43 -1.03
CA HIS A 169 -16.02 -25.51 -1.65
C HIS A 169 -16.86 -26.64 -1.04
N LEU A 170 -16.26 -27.81 -0.78
CA LEU A 170 -16.95 -28.93 -0.14
C LEU A 170 -17.36 -28.63 1.31
N LEU A 171 -16.41 -28.26 2.17
CA LEU A 171 -16.64 -28.09 3.63
C LEU A 171 -17.50 -26.87 3.97
N LEU A 172 -17.47 -25.82 3.15
CA LEU A 172 -18.36 -24.67 3.27
C LEU A 172 -19.71 -24.86 2.57
N LYS A 173 -19.90 -26.01 1.91
CA LYS A 173 -21.15 -26.42 1.25
C LYS A 173 -21.57 -25.47 0.11
N PHE A 174 -20.62 -25.17 -0.77
CA PHE A 174 -20.92 -24.60 -2.09
C PHE A 174 -21.62 -25.64 -2.98
N ASP A 175 -22.32 -25.17 -4.01
CA ASP A 175 -22.94 -26.06 -4.99
C ASP A 175 -21.85 -26.67 -5.88
N LEU A 176 -21.68 -28.00 -5.76
CA LEU A 176 -20.69 -28.78 -6.48
C LEU A 176 -21.22 -29.34 -7.81
N ASP A 177 -22.54 -29.31 -8.04
CA ASP A 177 -23.20 -29.91 -9.19
C ASP A 177 -23.33 -28.95 -10.37
N THR A 178 -23.55 -27.65 -10.11
CA THR A 178 -23.78 -26.64 -11.16
C THR A 178 -22.56 -25.75 -11.42
N SER A 179 -22.40 -24.70 -10.63
CA SER A 179 -21.31 -23.73 -10.72
C SER A 179 -21.17 -23.02 -9.39
N ILE A 180 -19.95 -22.92 -8.91
CA ILE A 180 -19.64 -22.32 -7.60
C ILE A 180 -20.08 -20.86 -7.55
N GLU A 181 -19.85 -20.09 -8.62
CA GLU A 181 -20.24 -18.68 -8.76
C GLU A 181 -21.74 -18.42 -8.57
N ARG A 182 -22.60 -19.41 -8.85
CA ARG A 182 -24.06 -19.28 -8.75
C ARG A 182 -24.63 -19.92 -7.48
N THR A 183 -23.77 -20.33 -6.57
CA THR A 183 -24.19 -20.93 -5.30
C THR A 183 -25.03 -19.94 -4.50
N ILE A 184 -26.13 -20.41 -3.92
CA ILE A 184 -26.89 -19.66 -2.91
C ILE A 184 -26.56 -20.26 -1.54
N LEU A 185 -25.71 -19.59 -0.77
CA LEU A 185 -25.29 -20.08 0.54
C LEU A 185 -26.43 -19.99 1.56
N GLN A 186 -26.71 -21.11 2.24
CA GLN A 186 -27.81 -21.23 3.20
C GLN A 186 -27.38 -21.85 4.55
N PRO A 187 -26.45 -21.22 5.29
CA PRO A 187 -25.91 -21.79 6.53
C PRO A 187 -26.96 -21.94 7.64
N LYS A 188 -28.14 -21.29 7.55
CA LYS A 188 -29.24 -21.51 8.51
C LYS A 188 -29.87 -22.90 8.43
N PHE A 189 -29.88 -23.50 7.23
CA PHE A 189 -30.53 -24.78 6.98
C PHE A 189 -29.54 -25.95 6.90
N HIS A 190 -28.25 -25.64 6.79
CA HIS A 190 -27.23 -26.63 6.57
C HIS A 190 -26.11 -26.52 7.59
N TYR A 191 -25.98 -27.57 8.39
CA TYR A 191 -24.82 -27.74 9.25
C TYR A 191 -23.57 -27.94 8.38
N SER A 192 -22.57 -27.10 8.60
CA SER A 192 -21.33 -27.01 7.80
C SER A 192 -20.32 -26.14 8.54
N CYS A 193 -19.06 -26.16 8.12
CA CYS A 193 -18.03 -25.28 8.68
C CYS A 193 -18.43 -23.81 8.54
N LEU A 194 -19.07 -23.41 7.43
CA LEU A 194 -19.54 -22.02 7.24
C LEU A 194 -20.51 -21.57 8.33
N LYS A 195 -21.48 -22.42 8.69
CA LYS A 195 -22.45 -22.12 9.74
C LYS A 195 -21.76 -21.94 11.09
N VAL A 196 -20.87 -22.87 11.45
CA VAL A 196 -20.12 -22.83 12.71
C VAL A 196 -19.22 -21.59 12.78
N ILE A 197 -18.52 -21.24 11.69
CA ILE A 197 -17.66 -20.05 11.61
C ILE A 197 -18.48 -18.77 11.79
N LEU A 198 -19.63 -18.65 11.13
CA LEU A 198 -20.52 -17.49 11.32
C LEU A 198 -21.02 -17.37 12.75
N ASP A 199 -21.34 -18.49 13.42
CA ASP A 199 -21.77 -18.49 14.82
C ASP A 199 -20.64 -18.13 15.79
N ILE A 200 -19.40 -18.58 15.51
CA ILE A 200 -18.20 -18.21 16.25
C ILE A 200 -17.98 -16.69 16.17
N LEU A 201 -18.03 -16.14 14.95
CA LEU A 201 -17.82 -14.71 14.72
C LEU A 201 -18.98 -13.84 15.23
N ASP A 202 -20.20 -14.38 15.27
CA ASP A 202 -21.36 -13.69 15.87
C ASP A 202 -21.19 -13.56 17.40
N LYS A 203 -20.81 -14.66 18.08
CA LYS A 203 -20.75 -14.71 19.55
C LYS A 203 -19.42 -14.19 20.14
N LEU A 204 -18.31 -14.32 19.40
CA LEU A 204 -16.94 -14.00 19.84
C LEU A 204 -16.62 -14.51 21.24
N PHE A 205 -16.97 -15.77 21.52
CA PHE A 205 -16.89 -16.36 22.85
C PHE A 205 -15.43 -16.57 23.30
N LYS A 206 -15.11 -16.18 24.54
CA LYS A 206 -13.79 -16.31 25.19
C LYS A 206 -12.62 -15.83 24.28
N PRO A 207 -12.53 -14.52 24.01
CA PRO A 207 -11.53 -13.97 23.10
C PRO A 207 -10.09 -14.26 23.54
N ASP A 208 -9.81 -14.38 24.84
CA ASP A 208 -8.46 -14.68 25.35
C ASP A 208 -7.88 -16.02 24.85
N VAL A 209 -8.75 -16.99 24.55
CA VAL A 209 -8.36 -18.33 24.09
C VAL A 209 -8.59 -18.47 22.60
N ASN A 210 -9.77 -18.07 22.11
CA ASN A 210 -10.18 -18.25 20.72
C ASN A 210 -9.71 -17.13 19.78
N ALA A 211 -8.72 -16.33 20.19
CA ALA A 211 -8.28 -15.15 19.44
C ALA A 211 -7.92 -15.48 17.98
N LEU A 212 -7.10 -16.51 17.77
CA LEU A 212 -6.67 -16.96 16.45
C LEU A 212 -7.85 -17.50 15.63
N LEU A 213 -8.79 -18.20 16.27
CA LEU A 213 -9.99 -18.71 15.60
C LEU A 213 -10.86 -17.56 15.06
N HIS A 214 -11.03 -16.50 15.85
CA HIS A 214 -11.74 -15.30 15.40
C HIS A 214 -10.99 -14.60 14.27
N GLU A 215 -9.67 -14.44 14.40
CA GLU A 215 -8.79 -13.84 13.39
C GLU A 215 -8.87 -14.56 12.04
N PHE A 216 -8.65 -15.88 12.03
CA PHE A 216 -8.71 -16.67 10.81
C PHE A 216 -10.14 -16.79 10.26
N GLY A 217 -11.17 -16.70 11.11
CA GLY A 217 -12.56 -16.60 10.66
C GLY A 217 -12.81 -15.34 9.82
N PHE A 218 -12.35 -14.17 10.28
CA PHE A 218 -12.43 -12.95 9.47
C PHE A 218 -11.55 -13.01 8.22
N GLN A 219 -10.35 -13.60 8.32
CA GLN A 219 -9.48 -13.82 7.15
C GLN A 219 -10.17 -14.67 6.10
N LEU A 220 -10.77 -15.80 6.49
CA LEU A 220 -11.45 -16.71 5.58
C LEU A 220 -12.58 -15.99 4.83
N LEU A 221 -13.43 -15.25 5.53
CA LEU A 221 -14.50 -14.48 4.90
C LEU A 221 -13.95 -13.45 3.90
N TYR A 222 -12.86 -12.77 4.24
CA TYR A 222 -12.21 -11.84 3.33
C TYR A 222 -11.66 -12.53 2.07
N GLU A 223 -10.93 -13.63 2.22
CA GLU A 223 -10.34 -14.37 1.10
C GLU A 223 -11.43 -14.97 0.18
N LEU A 224 -12.55 -15.43 0.76
CA LEU A 224 -13.72 -15.88 -0.02
C LEU A 224 -14.35 -14.73 -0.82
N CYS A 225 -14.37 -13.51 -0.28
CA CYS A 225 -14.87 -12.33 -0.97
C CYS A 225 -13.92 -11.82 -2.06
N LEU A 226 -12.62 -12.14 -1.97
CA LEU A 226 -11.64 -11.80 -3.01
C LEU A 226 -11.61 -12.80 -4.16
N ASP A 227 -11.84 -14.08 -3.89
CA ASP A 227 -11.72 -15.11 -4.92
C ASP A 227 -12.82 -14.97 -6.00
N PRO A 228 -12.48 -15.03 -7.30
CA PRO A 228 -13.43 -14.83 -8.38
C PRO A 228 -14.64 -15.79 -8.35
N LEU A 229 -14.45 -17.02 -7.88
CA LEU A 229 -15.51 -18.04 -7.89
C LEU A 229 -16.43 -17.93 -6.66
N THR A 230 -15.87 -17.61 -5.49
CA THR A 230 -16.65 -17.57 -4.24
C THR A 230 -17.16 -16.18 -3.86
N SER A 231 -16.64 -15.12 -4.49
CA SER A 231 -16.96 -13.73 -4.13
C SER A 231 -18.46 -13.42 -4.18
N GLY A 232 -19.13 -13.63 -5.31
CA GLY A 232 -20.57 -13.36 -5.46
C GLY A 232 -21.43 -13.99 -4.36
N PRO A 233 -21.44 -15.34 -4.23
CA PRO A 233 -22.20 -16.04 -3.20
C PRO A 233 -21.93 -15.57 -1.76
N THR A 234 -20.66 -15.28 -1.46
CA THR A 234 -20.24 -14.87 -0.11
C THR A 234 -20.70 -13.44 0.18
N MET A 235 -20.53 -12.52 -0.77
CA MET A 235 -20.95 -11.13 -0.65
C MET A 235 -22.48 -11.00 -0.54
N ASP A 236 -23.22 -11.80 -1.31
CA ASP A 236 -24.69 -11.88 -1.21
C ASP A 236 -25.15 -12.36 0.18
N LEU A 237 -24.44 -13.33 0.77
CA LEU A 237 -24.73 -13.83 2.11
C LEU A 237 -24.49 -12.77 3.18
N LEU A 238 -23.34 -12.08 3.13
CA LEU A 238 -22.92 -11.10 4.14
C LEU A 238 -23.71 -9.79 4.08
N SER A 239 -24.11 -9.37 2.88
CA SER A 239 -24.94 -8.16 2.65
C SER A 239 -26.40 -8.34 3.04
N ASN A 240 -26.86 -9.59 3.21
CA ASN A 240 -28.24 -9.89 3.54
C ASN A 240 -28.67 -9.24 4.87
N LYS A 241 -29.86 -8.61 4.89
CA LYS A 241 -30.45 -7.94 6.07
C LYS A 241 -30.55 -8.83 7.31
N LYS A 242 -30.54 -10.15 7.15
CA LYS A 242 -30.53 -11.11 8.27
C LYS A 242 -29.19 -11.21 8.97
N TYR A 243 -28.09 -10.93 8.28
CA TYR A 243 -26.73 -11.03 8.80
C TYR A 243 -26.15 -9.66 9.11
N GLN A 244 -26.33 -8.68 8.21
CA GLN A 244 -25.75 -7.32 8.31
C GLN A 244 -24.29 -7.34 8.79
N PHE A 245 -23.52 -8.30 8.28
CA PHE A 245 -22.26 -8.71 8.91
C PHE A 245 -21.22 -7.58 8.89
N PHE A 246 -21.17 -6.84 7.79
CA PHE A 246 -20.22 -5.75 7.57
C PHE A 246 -20.22 -4.72 8.72
N VAL A 247 -21.38 -4.24 9.15
CA VAL A 247 -21.47 -3.15 10.13
C VAL A 247 -21.54 -3.68 11.56
N LYS A 248 -22.06 -4.90 11.76
CA LYS A 248 -22.30 -5.51 13.07
C LYS A 248 -21.10 -5.49 14.01
N HIS A 249 -19.89 -5.71 13.47
CA HIS A 249 -18.67 -5.86 14.26
C HIS A 249 -17.84 -4.57 14.39
N LEU A 250 -18.27 -3.46 13.78
CA LEU A 250 -17.52 -2.20 13.80
C LEU A 250 -17.38 -1.61 15.20
N ASP A 251 -18.45 -1.62 16.00
CA ASP A 251 -18.42 -1.05 17.34
C ASP A 251 -17.74 -2.00 18.34
N THR A 252 -18.00 -3.31 18.23
CA THR A 252 -17.50 -4.32 19.18
C THR A 252 -16.02 -4.69 18.97
N ILE A 253 -15.57 -4.75 17.71
CA ILE A 253 -14.18 -5.11 17.36
C ILE A 253 -13.43 -3.91 16.81
N GLY A 254 -14.04 -3.16 15.88
CA GLY A 254 -13.38 -2.07 15.17
C GLY A 254 -12.86 -0.96 16.10
N ILE A 255 -13.72 -0.41 16.97
CA ILE A 255 -13.41 0.78 17.78
C ILE A 255 -13.06 0.45 19.23
N ALA A 256 -13.39 -0.75 19.72
CA ALA A 256 -13.09 -1.17 21.07
C ALA A 256 -11.62 -0.90 21.49
N PRO A 257 -11.30 -0.64 22.76
CA PRO A 257 -9.92 -0.42 23.17
C PRO A 257 -9.09 -1.71 23.02
N LEU A 258 -7.82 -1.56 22.62
CA LEU A 258 -6.93 -2.71 22.49
C LEU A 258 -6.58 -3.32 23.87
N PRO A 259 -6.41 -4.66 23.94
CA PRO A 259 -5.91 -5.33 25.13
C PRO A 259 -4.58 -4.75 25.64
N LYS A 260 -4.39 -4.76 26.96
CA LYS A 260 -3.18 -4.23 27.60
C LYS A 260 -1.96 -5.10 27.26
N ARG A 261 -0.87 -4.43 26.83
CA ARG A 261 0.40 -5.06 26.42
C ARG A 261 1.00 -6.02 27.44
N ASN A 262 0.95 -5.67 28.73
CA ASN A 262 1.62 -6.43 29.79
C ASN A 262 0.88 -7.71 30.19
N ILE A 263 -0.41 -7.83 29.82
CA ILE A 263 -1.28 -8.92 30.28
C ILE A 263 -1.49 -9.95 29.19
N ASN A 264 -1.92 -9.53 27.99
CA ASN A 264 -2.24 -10.46 26.92
C ASN A 264 -1.82 -9.89 25.55
N GLN A 265 -0.52 -9.98 25.25
CA GLN A 265 0.04 -9.49 23.99
C GLN A 265 -0.42 -10.31 22.78
N ALA A 266 -0.58 -11.63 22.92
CA ALA A 266 -1.06 -12.49 21.84
C ALA A 266 -2.48 -12.09 21.40
N LEU A 267 -3.39 -11.87 22.36
CA LEU A 267 -4.72 -11.35 22.08
C LEU A 267 -4.68 -9.95 21.44
N ARG A 268 -3.77 -9.08 21.89
CA ARG A 268 -3.60 -7.75 21.29
C ARG A 268 -3.22 -7.84 19.81
N ILE A 269 -2.24 -8.67 19.47
CA ILE A 269 -1.79 -8.89 18.09
C ILE A 269 -2.94 -9.45 17.24
N SER A 270 -3.63 -10.47 17.76
CA SER A 270 -4.77 -11.08 17.06
C SER A 270 -5.94 -10.11 16.87
N SER A 271 -6.25 -9.29 17.88
CA SER A 271 -7.30 -8.26 17.78
C SER A 271 -6.99 -7.22 16.71
N LEU A 272 -5.72 -6.83 16.54
CA LEU A 272 -5.30 -5.94 15.45
C LEU A 272 -5.53 -6.59 14.07
N HIS A 273 -5.23 -7.87 13.92
CA HIS A 273 -5.49 -8.60 12.68
C HIS A 273 -6.99 -8.80 12.40
N GLN A 274 -7.80 -9.10 13.42
CA GLN A 274 -9.26 -9.18 13.29
C GLN A 274 -9.84 -7.88 12.73
N ARG A 275 -9.41 -6.73 13.26
CA ARG A 275 -9.83 -5.42 12.73
C ARG A 275 -9.33 -5.20 11.32
N ALA A 276 -8.08 -5.58 11.02
CA ALA A 276 -7.53 -5.45 9.69
C ALA A 276 -8.38 -6.21 8.65
N TRP A 277 -8.71 -7.47 8.93
CA TRP A 277 -9.55 -8.29 8.07
C TRP A 277 -10.98 -7.75 7.94
N LEU A 278 -11.57 -7.29 9.04
CA LEU A 278 -12.88 -6.62 9.01
C LEU A 278 -12.87 -5.38 8.11
N LEU A 279 -11.88 -4.50 8.25
CA LEU A 279 -11.76 -3.29 7.42
C LEU A 279 -11.51 -3.63 5.95
N LYS A 280 -10.70 -4.65 5.68
CA LYS A 280 -10.49 -5.15 4.32
C LYS A 280 -11.77 -5.71 3.70
N LEU A 281 -12.56 -6.48 4.45
CA LEU A 281 -13.87 -6.97 4.03
C LEU A 281 -14.82 -5.83 3.64
N LEU A 282 -14.83 -4.75 4.44
CA LEU A 282 -15.58 -3.53 4.16
C LEU A 282 -15.12 -2.83 2.89
N ALA A 283 -13.80 -2.74 2.68
CA ALA A 283 -13.23 -2.17 1.47
C ALA A 283 -13.63 -2.97 0.22
N VAL A 284 -13.73 -4.30 0.31
CA VAL A 284 -14.19 -5.16 -0.80
C VAL A 284 -15.64 -4.86 -1.18
N GLU A 285 -16.56 -4.76 -0.21
CA GLU A 285 -17.96 -4.37 -0.48
C GLU A 285 -18.06 -2.97 -1.10
N LEU A 286 -17.33 -2.00 -0.57
CA LEU A 286 -17.31 -0.65 -1.11
C LEU A 286 -16.76 -0.61 -2.55
N HIS A 287 -15.80 -1.47 -2.88
CA HIS A 287 -15.17 -1.52 -4.20
C HIS A 287 -15.99 -2.30 -5.24
N ALA A 288 -16.38 -3.54 -4.89
CA ALA A 288 -16.94 -4.53 -5.80
C ALA A 288 -18.47 -4.67 -5.70
N GLY A 289 -19.09 -4.13 -4.66
CA GLY A 289 -20.54 -4.19 -4.46
C GLY A 289 -21.30 -3.63 -5.67
N ASP A 290 -22.20 -4.44 -6.22
CA ASP A 290 -23.02 -4.05 -7.36
C ASP A 290 -24.09 -3.04 -6.93
N MET A 291 -23.97 -1.81 -7.41
CA MET A 291 -24.90 -0.73 -7.09
C MET A 291 -26.29 -0.91 -7.71
N VAL A 292 -26.44 -1.83 -8.68
CA VAL A 292 -27.75 -2.20 -9.25
C VAL A 292 -28.53 -3.05 -8.26
N ASN A 293 -27.86 -3.91 -7.49
CA ASN A 293 -28.50 -4.73 -6.48
C ASN A 293 -28.82 -3.90 -5.22
N SER A 294 -30.09 -3.93 -4.80
CA SER A 294 -30.55 -3.19 -3.62
C SER A 294 -29.84 -3.60 -2.33
N THR A 295 -29.45 -4.87 -2.16
CA THR A 295 -28.79 -5.34 -0.93
C THR A 295 -27.40 -4.75 -0.76
N HIS A 296 -26.58 -4.80 -1.81
CA HIS A 296 -25.22 -4.24 -1.82
C HIS A 296 -25.23 -2.73 -1.72
N ARG A 297 -26.17 -2.06 -2.39
CA ARG A 297 -26.34 -0.60 -2.25
C ARG A 297 -26.69 -0.21 -0.80
N ASP A 298 -27.64 -0.91 -0.17
CA ASP A 298 -28.03 -0.68 1.23
C ASP A 298 -26.83 -0.97 2.16
N ALA A 299 -26.08 -2.03 1.92
CA ALA A 299 -24.87 -2.38 2.68
C ALA A 299 -23.80 -1.29 2.57
N CYS A 300 -23.46 -0.85 1.35
CA CYS A 300 -22.51 0.23 1.11
C CYS A 300 -22.93 1.54 1.80
N GLN A 301 -24.21 1.92 1.72
CA GLN A 301 -24.72 3.11 2.41
C GLN A 301 -24.63 2.97 3.93
N SER A 302 -24.94 1.79 4.47
CA SER A 302 -24.82 1.50 5.90
C SER A 302 -23.38 1.57 6.38
N ILE A 303 -22.44 1.02 5.61
CA ILE A 303 -21.00 1.10 5.87
C ILE A 303 -20.53 2.56 5.91
N LEU A 304 -20.84 3.34 4.86
CA LEU A 304 -20.43 4.74 4.77
C LEU A 304 -21.05 5.58 5.89
N GLY A 305 -22.34 5.38 6.19
CA GLY A 305 -23.04 6.06 7.26
C GLY A 305 -22.47 5.77 8.63
N HIS A 306 -22.11 4.52 8.94
CA HIS A 306 -21.46 4.18 10.21
C HIS A 306 -20.02 4.71 10.28
N ILE A 307 -19.24 4.58 9.21
CA ILE A 307 -17.81 4.90 9.24
C ILE A 307 -17.58 6.41 9.20
N PHE A 308 -18.25 7.12 8.29
CA PHE A 308 -18.05 8.55 8.04
C PHE A 308 -19.15 9.47 8.57
N GLY A 309 -20.31 8.93 8.93
CA GLY A 309 -21.42 9.73 9.47
C GLY A 309 -21.13 10.28 10.87
N PRO A 310 -21.82 11.36 11.28
CA PRO A 310 -21.75 11.85 12.65
C PRO A 310 -22.35 10.82 13.61
N ASP A 311 -21.72 10.58 14.77
CA ASP A 311 -22.33 9.73 15.78
C ASP A 311 -23.65 10.36 16.22
N VAL A 312 -24.76 9.70 15.91
CA VAL A 312 -26.01 9.92 16.62
C VAL A 312 -25.81 9.25 17.98
N VAL A 313 -25.36 10.04 18.95
CA VAL A 313 -25.39 9.60 20.34
C VAL A 313 -26.86 9.58 20.75
N ASP A 314 -27.52 8.44 20.54
CA ASP A 314 -28.85 8.16 21.07
C ASP A 314 -28.74 8.07 22.60
N PHE A 315 -28.82 9.23 23.27
CA PHE A 315 -29.21 9.28 24.66
C PHE A 315 -30.71 8.96 24.75
N THR A 316 -31.08 7.68 24.80
CA THR A 316 -32.27 7.22 25.55
C THR A 316 -32.31 5.70 25.66
N THR A 317 -32.17 5.22 26.89
CA THR A 317 -32.92 4.12 27.54
C THR A 317 -33.68 3.12 26.65
N ASP A 318 -33.26 1.86 26.76
CA ASP A 318 -34.01 0.59 26.72
C ASP A 318 -35.31 0.47 25.88
N HIS A 319 -35.23 -0.56 25.02
CA HIS A 319 -36.29 -1.39 24.41
C HIS A 319 -36.94 -1.00 23.06
N SER A 320 -36.70 -1.92 22.11
CA SER A 320 -37.62 -2.44 21.08
C SER A 320 -37.85 -1.66 19.78
N THR A 321 -37.34 -2.25 18.70
CA THR A 321 -37.94 -2.42 17.35
C THR A 321 -38.77 -1.29 16.72
N SER A 322 -38.26 -0.86 15.55
CA SER A 322 -38.95 -0.68 14.26
C SER A 322 -39.14 0.75 13.71
N HIS A 323 -38.63 0.89 12.48
CA HIS A 323 -39.10 1.68 11.34
C HIS A 323 -39.01 3.22 11.30
N ALA A 324 -38.27 3.63 10.27
CA ALA A 324 -38.68 4.53 9.18
C ALA A 324 -38.34 6.03 9.27
N TYR A 325 -37.80 6.49 8.14
CA TYR A 325 -37.70 7.85 7.65
C TYR A 325 -38.88 8.74 8.07
N SER A 326 -38.56 9.90 8.65
CA SER A 326 -39.28 11.13 8.31
C SER A 326 -38.34 12.33 8.43
N VAL A 327 -38.23 13.05 7.31
CA VAL A 327 -37.69 14.39 7.23
C VAL A 327 -38.73 15.32 7.85
N HIS A 328 -38.36 16.09 8.87
CA HIS A 328 -39.02 17.36 9.16
C HIS A 328 -38.01 18.40 9.65
N ASN A 329 -37.85 19.43 8.84
CA ASN A 329 -37.22 20.70 9.20
C ASN A 329 -38.04 21.39 10.29
N SER A 330 -37.40 21.72 11.42
CA SER A 330 -37.80 22.88 12.24
C SER A 330 -36.55 23.58 12.76
N ALA A 331 -36.36 24.81 12.28
CA ALA A 331 -35.35 25.73 12.73
C ALA A 331 -35.71 26.24 14.14
N ALA A 332 -34.87 25.89 15.12
CA ALA A 332 -34.56 26.64 16.35
C ALA A 332 -34.15 25.66 17.46
N ASP A 333 -32.88 25.26 17.49
CA ASP A 333 -32.19 25.12 18.78
C ASP A 333 -30.67 25.19 18.57
N VAL A 334 -30.10 26.36 18.89
CA VAL A 334 -28.66 26.59 18.94
C VAL A 334 -28.20 26.19 20.34
N GLY A 335 -28.14 24.88 20.57
CA GLY A 335 -27.48 24.28 21.72
C GLY A 335 -26.22 23.58 21.25
N THR A 336 -25.07 23.95 21.83
CA THR A 336 -23.72 23.38 21.64
C THR A 336 -23.73 21.88 21.32
N ARG A 337 -23.68 21.53 20.02
CA ARG A 337 -23.33 20.18 19.57
C ARG A 337 -21.83 20.00 19.80
N THR A 338 -21.45 19.23 20.80
CA THR A 338 -20.12 18.63 20.87
C THR A 338 -19.93 17.83 19.58
N ILE A 339 -18.98 18.22 18.73
CA ILE A 339 -18.65 17.52 17.49
C ILE A 339 -18.18 16.11 17.87
N SER A 340 -19.03 15.10 17.66
CA SER A 340 -18.62 13.71 17.76
C SER A 340 -17.58 13.43 16.69
N LYS A 341 -16.48 12.76 17.07
CA LYS A 341 -15.42 12.40 16.12
C LYS A 341 -15.96 11.33 15.17
N SER A 342 -15.62 11.41 13.88
CA SER A 342 -15.95 10.30 12.96
C SER A 342 -15.26 9.01 13.40
N LYS A 343 -15.99 7.89 13.33
CA LYS A 343 -15.48 6.54 13.59
C LYS A 343 -14.23 6.19 12.77
N VAL A 344 -14.04 6.75 11.57
CA VAL A 344 -12.81 6.56 10.76
C VAL A 344 -11.57 7.04 11.49
N LEU A 345 -11.69 8.15 12.20
CA LEU A 345 -10.57 8.74 12.94
C LEU A 345 -10.31 7.93 14.22
N GLU A 346 -11.36 7.45 14.87
CA GLU A 346 -11.23 6.57 16.04
C GLU A 346 -10.53 5.25 15.68
N LEU A 347 -10.85 4.67 14.51
CA LEU A 347 -10.16 3.49 13.98
C LEU A 347 -8.66 3.71 13.77
N LEU A 348 -8.25 4.94 13.40
CA LEU A 348 -6.84 5.31 13.30
C LEU A 348 -6.20 5.51 14.68
N GLU A 349 -6.91 6.14 15.63
CA GLU A 349 -6.43 6.38 16.99
C GLU A 349 -6.17 5.08 17.78
N VAL A 350 -6.88 3.99 17.44
CA VAL A 350 -6.62 2.64 17.96
C VAL A 350 -5.17 2.20 17.70
N VAL A 351 -4.57 2.62 16.58
CA VAL A 351 -3.18 2.24 16.21
C VAL A 351 -2.20 3.04 17.06
N GLN A 352 -1.82 2.48 18.20
CA GLN A 352 -0.79 3.06 19.08
C GLN A 352 0.61 2.80 18.53
N PHE A 353 1.15 3.72 17.73
CA PHE A 353 2.47 3.60 17.08
C PHE A 353 3.64 3.35 18.03
N ARG A 354 3.54 3.82 19.28
CA ARG A 354 4.61 3.67 20.29
C ARG A 354 4.95 2.20 20.50
N SER A 355 6.17 1.77 20.17
CA SER A 355 6.63 0.42 20.51
C SER A 355 6.89 0.28 22.03
N PRO A 356 6.81 -0.93 22.61
CA PRO A 356 7.00 -1.12 24.06
C PRO A 356 8.40 -0.70 24.55
N ASP A 357 9.45 -0.99 23.76
CA ASP A 357 10.86 -0.82 24.13
C ASP A 357 11.69 -0.25 22.95
N THR A 358 11.62 1.06 22.67
CA THR A 358 12.55 1.73 21.73
C THR A 358 14.01 1.78 22.24
N THR A 359 14.25 1.33 23.47
CA THR A 359 15.52 1.39 24.20
C THR A 359 16.40 0.16 24.03
N MET A 360 15.94 -0.90 23.35
CA MET A 360 16.76 -2.08 23.05
C MET A 360 17.11 -2.14 21.57
N LYS A 361 17.89 -1.17 21.08
CA LYS A 361 18.66 -1.41 19.85
C LYS A 361 19.58 -2.59 20.13
N TYR A 362 19.68 -3.55 19.20
CA TYR A 362 20.63 -4.66 19.27
C TYR A 362 22.00 -4.15 19.75
N SER A 363 22.46 -3.05 19.15
CA SER A 363 23.70 -2.34 19.50
C SER A 363 23.84 -1.90 20.97
N GLN A 364 22.78 -1.67 21.74
CA GLN A 364 22.87 -1.20 23.15
C GLN A 364 22.89 -2.35 24.17
N VAL A 365 22.26 -3.49 23.84
CA VAL A 365 22.36 -4.73 24.65
C VAL A 365 23.68 -5.43 24.38
N VAL A 366 24.16 -5.29 23.14
CA VAL A 366 25.27 -6.06 22.58
C VAL A 366 26.59 -5.31 22.76
N SER A 367 26.67 -3.97 22.68
CA SER A 367 27.94 -3.19 22.73
C SER A 367 28.87 -3.41 23.92
N ASN A 368 28.46 -4.15 24.96
CA ASN A 368 29.27 -4.50 26.11
C ASN A 368 29.74 -5.97 26.13
N MET A 369 29.50 -6.78 25.09
CA MET A 369 29.73 -8.22 25.14
C MET A 369 30.84 -8.74 24.19
N LYS A 370 31.56 -9.77 24.66
CA LYS A 370 32.67 -10.42 23.94
C LYS A 370 32.20 -11.25 22.73
N TYR A 371 30.88 -11.39 22.53
CA TYR A 371 30.26 -12.36 21.62
C TYR A 371 29.34 -11.73 20.55
N ASP A 372 29.40 -10.40 20.38
CA ASP A 372 28.56 -9.60 19.48
C ASP A 372 28.62 -10.04 18.01
N LEU A 373 29.84 -10.25 17.54
CA LEU A 373 30.12 -10.72 16.18
C LEU A 373 29.52 -12.11 15.93
N LEU A 374 29.33 -12.94 16.97
CA LEU A 374 28.78 -14.29 16.81
C LEU A 374 27.29 -14.25 16.49
N ALA A 375 26.52 -13.42 17.19
CA ALA A 375 25.09 -13.28 16.97
C ALA A 375 24.81 -12.54 15.66
N GLU A 376 25.60 -11.52 15.29
CA GLU A 376 25.48 -10.86 13.97
C GLU A 376 25.79 -11.82 12.82
N ASP A 377 26.82 -12.66 12.94
CA ASP A 377 27.16 -13.64 11.90
C ASP A 377 26.14 -14.79 11.83
N ILE A 378 25.48 -15.16 12.93
CA ILE A 378 24.39 -16.15 12.91
C ILE A 378 23.12 -15.59 12.22
N LEU A 379 22.77 -14.33 12.52
CA LEU A 379 21.57 -13.68 12.00
C LEU A 379 21.77 -13.12 10.58
N GLY A 380 23.00 -12.72 10.24
CA GLY A 380 23.38 -12.07 8.98
C GLY A 380 23.69 -13.00 7.82
N ASN A 381 23.71 -14.33 7.99
CA ASN A 381 23.95 -15.30 6.92
C ASN A 381 22.62 -15.84 6.32
N PRO A 382 22.16 -15.31 5.17
CA PRO A 382 20.91 -15.74 4.53
C PRO A 382 21.00 -17.08 3.79
N THR A 383 22.18 -17.70 3.69
CA THR A 383 22.47 -18.84 2.78
C THR A 383 22.35 -20.23 3.38
N THR A 384 21.61 -20.42 4.48
CA THR A 384 21.26 -21.79 4.95
C THR A 384 19.85 -22.19 4.51
N SER A 385 19.66 -22.40 3.19
CA SER A 385 18.44 -23.00 2.65
C SER A 385 18.37 -24.49 3.03
N GLY A 386 17.61 -24.80 4.07
CA GLY A 386 17.40 -26.15 4.61
C GLY A 386 17.06 -26.09 6.09
N LYS A 387 16.70 -27.22 6.72
CA LYS A 387 16.32 -27.40 8.15
C LYS A 387 17.29 -26.82 9.21
N ASN A 388 18.34 -26.10 8.79
CA ASN A 388 19.30 -25.34 9.59
C ASN A 388 19.08 -23.82 9.52
N ASN A 389 17.97 -23.31 9.00
CA ASN A 389 17.68 -21.87 9.01
C ASN A 389 17.38 -21.40 10.45
N VAL A 390 17.90 -20.23 10.84
CA VAL A 390 17.62 -19.60 12.16
C VAL A 390 16.24 -18.95 12.16
N TYR A 391 15.66 -18.77 10.98
CA TYR A 391 14.38 -18.13 10.80
C TYR A 391 13.31 -19.16 10.41
N TYR A 392 12.11 -18.95 10.95
CA TYR A 392 10.89 -19.62 10.52
C TYR A 392 9.84 -18.57 10.13
N TYR A 393 8.80 -18.99 9.42
CA TYR A 393 7.66 -18.15 9.12
C TYR A 393 6.51 -18.50 10.06
N SER A 394 5.91 -17.49 10.69
CA SER A 394 4.69 -17.66 11.48
C SER A 394 3.50 -18.02 10.58
N GLU A 395 2.38 -18.40 11.18
CA GLU A 395 1.10 -18.64 10.46
C GLU A 395 0.58 -17.37 9.75
N ARG A 396 1.07 -16.20 10.18
CA ARG A 396 0.77 -14.90 9.58
C ARG A 396 1.74 -14.52 8.45
N GLY A 397 2.75 -15.36 8.20
CA GLY A 397 3.82 -15.11 7.22
C GLY A 397 4.95 -14.21 7.73
N ASP A 398 5.03 -13.95 9.04
CA ASP A 398 6.11 -13.13 9.63
C ASP A 398 7.39 -13.95 9.77
N ARG A 399 8.52 -13.38 9.34
CA ARG A 399 9.84 -14.03 9.48
C ARG A 399 10.39 -13.80 10.89
N LEU A 400 10.33 -14.83 11.73
CA LEU A 400 10.71 -14.78 13.14
C LEU A 400 11.98 -15.60 13.40
N ILE A 401 12.70 -15.27 14.49
CA ILE A 401 13.87 -16.03 14.96
C ILE A 401 13.37 -17.27 15.69
N ASP A 402 13.74 -18.46 15.22
CA ASP A 402 13.54 -19.70 15.96
C ASP A 402 14.54 -19.74 17.13
N LEU A 403 14.02 -19.54 18.34
CA LEU A 403 14.81 -19.46 19.56
C LEU A 403 15.53 -20.78 19.87
N THR A 404 15.02 -21.92 19.40
CA THR A 404 15.63 -23.23 19.65
C THR A 404 16.87 -23.42 18.79
N THR A 405 16.73 -23.25 17.47
CA THR A 405 17.88 -23.31 16.55
C THR A 405 18.87 -22.16 16.79
N PHE A 406 18.40 -20.98 17.17
CA PHE A 406 19.28 -19.86 17.56
C PHE A 406 20.11 -20.20 18.80
N ARG A 407 19.49 -20.75 19.85
CA ARG A 407 20.20 -21.23 21.05
C ARG A 407 21.25 -22.26 20.69
N ASP A 408 20.87 -23.25 19.89
CA ASP A 408 21.75 -24.38 19.59
C ASP A 408 22.94 -23.94 18.73
N LYS A 409 22.76 -23.01 17.78
CA LYS A 409 23.85 -22.40 17.01
C LYS A 409 24.76 -21.50 17.85
N LEU A 410 24.20 -20.75 18.80
CA LEU A 410 25.00 -19.96 19.75
C LEU A 410 25.91 -20.88 20.57
N TRP A 411 25.36 -21.97 21.12
CA TRP A 411 26.15 -22.97 21.84
C TRP A 411 27.23 -23.61 20.98
N GLN A 412 26.92 -23.98 19.73
CA GLN A 412 27.90 -24.55 18.80
C GLN A 412 29.07 -23.61 18.54
N LYS A 413 28.80 -22.32 18.28
CA LYS A 413 29.87 -21.32 18.06
C LYS A 413 30.69 -21.03 19.33
N CYS A 414 30.05 -20.97 20.50
CA CYS A 414 30.75 -20.81 21.77
C CYS A 414 31.70 -21.99 22.05
N ASN A 415 31.27 -23.22 21.78
CA ASN A 415 32.09 -24.42 21.95
C ASN A 415 33.24 -24.50 20.93
N PHE A 416 33.03 -24.06 19.69
CA PHE A 416 34.07 -24.03 18.65
C PHE A 416 35.21 -23.07 18.99
N MET A 417 34.90 -21.91 19.54
CA MET A 417 35.90 -20.89 19.88
C MET A 417 36.69 -21.21 21.15
N ASN A 418 36.12 -21.99 22.07
CA ASN A 418 36.74 -22.35 23.34
C ASN A 418 36.67 -23.87 23.60
N PRO A 419 37.41 -24.69 22.83
CA PRO A 419 37.42 -26.15 23.02
C PRO A 419 37.95 -26.59 24.41
N GLN A 420 38.63 -25.69 25.14
CA GLN A 420 39.11 -25.93 26.51
C GLN A 420 38.01 -25.83 27.58
N LEU A 421 36.87 -25.18 27.32
CA LEU A 421 35.72 -25.11 28.26
C LEU A 421 35.08 -26.48 28.52
N SER A 422 35.15 -27.39 27.54
CA SER A 422 34.61 -28.75 27.64
C SER A 422 35.41 -29.68 28.56
N PHE A 423 36.68 -29.35 28.88
CA PHE A 423 37.57 -30.24 29.65
C PHE A 423 38.27 -29.60 30.87
N PHE A 424 38.51 -28.27 30.90
CA PHE A 424 39.25 -27.59 31.99
C PHE A 424 38.81 -26.14 32.30
N GLY A 425 37.65 -25.69 31.79
CA GLY A 425 37.16 -24.31 32.04
C GLY A 425 36.76 -24.05 33.49
N SER A 426 37.00 -22.82 33.99
CA SER A 426 36.49 -22.42 35.30
C SER A 426 34.95 -22.32 35.27
N GLU A 427 34.25 -22.76 36.32
CA GLU A 427 32.77 -22.69 36.40
C GLU A 427 32.22 -21.27 36.16
N VAL A 428 33.04 -20.24 36.46
CA VAL A 428 32.70 -18.83 36.26
C VAL A 428 32.54 -18.50 34.78
N GLU A 429 33.47 -18.92 33.93
CA GLU A 429 33.42 -18.64 32.48
C GLU A 429 32.26 -19.37 31.79
N LEU A 430 31.90 -20.57 32.24
CA LEU A 430 30.73 -21.30 31.72
C LEU A 430 29.41 -20.61 32.12
N ASN A 431 29.33 -20.08 33.34
CA ASN A 431 28.16 -19.34 33.80
C ASN A 431 28.00 -18.01 33.05
N ASP A 432 29.09 -17.32 32.74
CA ASP A 432 29.07 -16.09 31.93
C ASP A 432 28.56 -16.35 30.50
N VAL A 433 29.00 -17.45 29.87
CA VAL A 433 28.49 -17.87 28.53
C VAL A 433 27.00 -18.23 28.60
N ARG A 434 26.57 -18.93 29.66
CA ARG A 434 25.16 -19.27 29.84
C ARG A 434 24.29 -18.04 30.02
N GLU A 435 24.74 -17.07 30.83
CA GLU A 435 24.00 -15.83 31.06
C GLU A 435 23.90 -14.98 29.78
N THR A 436 24.98 -14.85 29.03
CA THR A 436 24.98 -14.12 27.75
C THR A 436 24.06 -14.75 26.72
N ILE A 437 24.06 -16.09 26.58
CA ILE A 437 23.10 -16.80 25.71
C ILE A 437 21.65 -16.55 26.18
N GLN A 438 21.39 -16.59 27.49
CA GLN A 438 20.05 -16.29 28.02
C GLN A 438 19.61 -14.84 27.75
N GLN A 439 20.53 -13.88 27.84
CA GLN A 439 20.24 -12.48 27.52
C GLN A 439 19.95 -12.29 26.03
N LEU A 440 20.70 -12.94 25.13
CA LEU A 440 20.43 -12.95 23.69
C LEU A 440 19.09 -13.61 23.35
N LEU A 441 18.73 -14.70 24.02
CA LEU A 441 17.42 -15.35 23.83
C LEU A 441 16.26 -14.47 24.33
N ARG A 442 16.44 -13.77 25.46
CA ARG A 442 15.45 -12.78 25.94
C ARG A 442 15.30 -11.63 24.94
N TRP A 443 16.40 -11.17 24.35
CA TRP A 443 16.36 -10.18 23.28
C TRP A 443 15.62 -10.72 22.04
N GLY A 444 15.96 -11.92 21.56
CA GLY A 444 15.31 -12.54 20.40
C GLY A 444 13.81 -12.76 20.60
N TRP A 445 13.40 -13.17 21.80
CA TRP A 445 11.99 -13.32 22.17
C TRP A 445 11.26 -11.96 22.16
N LYS A 446 11.85 -10.92 22.77
CA LYS A 446 11.29 -9.55 22.72
C LYS A 446 11.23 -9.01 21.29
N TYR A 447 12.26 -9.28 20.50
CA TYR A 447 12.35 -8.87 19.10
C TYR A 447 11.21 -9.48 18.28
N ASN A 448 10.98 -10.80 18.37
CA ASN A 448 9.89 -11.47 17.68
C ASN A 448 8.53 -10.86 18.05
N LYS A 449 8.27 -10.67 19.36
CA LYS A 449 7.02 -10.07 19.84
C LYS A 449 6.79 -8.65 19.35
N ASN A 450 7.84 -7.83 19.31
CA ASN A 450 7.77 -6.48 18.79
C ASN A 450 7.53 -6.48 17.28
N LEU A 451 8.16 -7.40 16.54
CA LEU A 451 7.97 -7.57 15.09
C LEU A 451 6.51 -7.95 14.78
N GLU A 452 5.96 -8.94 15.48
CA GLU A 452 4.57 -9.38 15.29
C GLU A 452 3.56 -8.25 15.61
N GLU A 453 3.75 -7.50 16.72
CA GLU A 453 2.87 -6.36 17.01
C GLU A 453 2.99 -5.26 15.94
N GLN A 454 4.20 -4.97 15.45
CA GLN A 454 4.39 -4.00 14.35
C GLN A 454 3.76 -4.46 13.04
N ALA A 455 3.87 -5.76 12.72
CA ALA A 455 3.23 -6.36 11.55
C ALA A 455 1.71 -6.25 11.65
N ALA A 456 1.13 -6.54 12.81
CA ALA A 456 -0.31 -6.41 13.06
C ALA A 456 -0.80 -4.95 12.99
N GLN A 457 -0.04 -4.01 13.56
CA GLN A 457 -0.33 -2.57 13.44
C GLN A 457 -0.30 -2.11 11.97
N LEU A 458 0.69 -2.56 11.20
CA LEU A 458 0.79 -2.25 9.78
C LEU A 458 -0.39 -2.85 9.01
N HIS A 459 -0.76 -4.09 9.32
CA HIS A 459 -1.90 -4.76 8.68
C HIS A 459 -3.22 -4.02 8.97
N MET A 460 -3.48 -3.64 10.23
CA MET A 460 -4.63 -2.82 10.61
C MET A 460 -4.66 -1.49 9.86
N LEU A 461 -3.52 -0.80 9.80
CA LEU A 461 -3.38 0.47 9.08
C LEU A 461 -3.62 0.31 7.57
N ILE A 462 -3.19 -0.80 6.97
CA ILE A 462 -3.49 -1.10 5.56
C ILE A 462 -5.00 -1.28 5.37
N GLY A 463 -5.68 -2.04 6.24
CA GLY A 463 -7.14 -2.17 6.19
C GLY A 463 -7.85 -0.82 6.28
N TRP A 464 -7.43 0.04 7.22
CA TRP A 464 -7.93 1.41 7.34
C TRP A 464 -7.68 2.25 6.08
N SER A 465 -6.47 2.20 5.52
CA SER A 465 -6.13 2.93 4.30
C SER A 465 -6.99 2.52 3.11
N GLN A 466 -7.28 1.22 2.97
CA GLN A 466 -8.12 0.70 1.89
C GLN A 466 -9.56 1.21 2.01
N VAL A 467 -10.14 1.21 3.21
CA VAL A 467 -11.48 1.77 3.43
C VAL A 467 -11.53 3.23 3.03
N VAL A 468 -10.54 4.04 3.43
CA VAL A 468 -10.49 5.47 3.09
C VAL A 468 -10.31 5.68 1.59
N GLU A 469 -9.31 5.03 0.98
CA GLU A 469 -8.98 5.22 -0.44
C GLU A 469 -10.08 4.71 -1.38
N VAL A 470 -10.69 3.56 -1.08
CA VAL A 470 -11.82 3.03 -1.85
C VAL A 470 -13.03 3.93 -1.71
N SER A 471 -13.35 4.40 -0.50
CA SER A 471 -14.47 5.33 -0.28
C SER A 471 -14.26 6.63 -1.06
N ALA A 472 -13.07 7.23 -0.96
CA ALA A 472 -12.73 8.47 -1.64
C ALA A 472 -12.69 8.33 -3.18
N SER A 473 -12.34 7.15 -3.71
CA SER A 473 -12.23 6.93 -5.16
C SER A 473 -13.53 6.48 -5.82
N ARG A 474 -14.34 5.64 -5.15
CA ARG A 474 -15.53 5.00 -5.75
C ARG A 474 -16.85 5.52 -5.21
N ARG A 475 -16.89 6.00 -3.96
CA ARG A 475 -18.16 6.26 -3.24
C ARG A 475 -18.28 7.67 -2.66
N LEU A 476 -17.34 8.57 -2.95
CA LEU A 476 -17.31 9.94 -2.44
C LEU A 476 -18.61 10.71 -2.69
N SER A 477 -19.29 10.44 -3.81
CA SER A 477 -20.58 11.07 -4.14
C SER A 477 -21.68 10.83 -3.11
N HIS A 478 -21.63 9.72 -2.39
CA HIS A 478 -22.61 9.30 -1.38
C HIS A 478 -22.29 9.85 0.02
N LEU A 479 -21.15 10.52 0.21
CA LEU A 479 -20.77 11.15 1.47
C LEU A 479 -21.29 12.59 1.53
N GLU A 480 -21.87 12.95 2.67
CA GLU A 480 -22.18 14.33 3.04
C GLU A 480 -20.90 15.03 3.55
N ASN A 481 -20.80 16.36 3.42
CA ASN A 481 -19.64 17.14 3.90
C ASN A 481 -18.25 16.63 3.43
N ARG A 482 -18.15 16.20 2.18
CA ARG A 482 -16.95 15.61 1.54
C ARG A 482 -15.65 16.35 1.85
N ALA A 483 -15.62 17.66 1.65
CA ALA A 483 -14.41 18.46 1.85
C ALA A 483 -13.92 18.45 3.31
N GLU A 484 -14.84 18.43 4.28
CA GLU A 484 -14.49 18.39 5.70
C GLU A 484 -13.95 17.01 6.11
N ILE A 485 -14.59 15.93 5.66
CA ILE A 485 -14.13 14.56 5.90
C ILE A 485 -12.72 14.36 5.31
N LEU A 486 -12.53 14.75 4.04
CA LEU A 486 -11.23 14.63 3.38
C LEU A 486 -10.14 15.44 4.09
N PHE A 487 -10.47 16.64 4.59
CA PHE A 487 -9.57 17.44 5.39
C PHE A 487 -9.19 16.77 6.71
N GLN A 488 -10.17 16.28 7.48
CA GLN A 488 -9.91 15.60 8.75
C GLN A 488 -9.03 14.36 8.57
N LEU A 489 -9.27 13.58 7.51
CA LEU A 489 -8.45 12.40 7.18
C LEU A 489 -7.04 12.78 6.75
N LEU A 490 -6.89 13.83 5.95
CA LEU A 490 -5.59 14.37 5.55
C LEU A 490 -4.79 14.85 6.78
N ASP A 491 -5.44 15.61 7.65
CA ASP A 491 -4.84 16.17 8.85
C ASP A 491 -4.40 15.08 9.85
N ALA A 492 -5.26 14.08 10.08
CA ALA A 492 -4.95 12.94 10.94
C ALA A 492 -3.83 12.06 10.35
N SER A 493 -3.86 11.79 9.04
CA SER A 493 -2.83 10.99 8.36
C SER A 493 -1.45 11.64 8.43
N LEU A 494 -1.38 12.96 8.21
CA LEU A 494 -0.14 13.72 8.31
C LEU A 494 0.40 13.76 9.75
N THR A 495 -0.50 13.96 10.72
CA THR A 495 -0.13 13.94 12.15
C THR A 495 0.45 12.58 12.56
N ALA A 496 -0.21 11.49 12.15
CA ALA A 496 0.26 10.13 12.41
C ALA A 496 1.58 9.81 11.68
N SER A 497 1.74 10.26 10.43
CA SER A 497 2.96 10.04 9.64
C SER A 497 4.17 10.80 10.18
N ALA A 498 3.95 11.94 10.83
CA ALA A 498 5.00 12.76 11.43
C ALA A 498 5.44 12.26 12.82
N SER A 499 4.68 11.33 13.42
CA SER A 499 5.01 10.78 14.73
C SER A 499 6.38 10.06 14.73
N PRO A 500 7.24 10.28 15.75
CA PRO A 500 8.54 9.62 15.84
C PRO A 500 8.41 8.10 16.04
N ASP A 501 7.28 7.65 16.58
CA ASP A 501 7.00 6.23 16.82
C ASP A 501 6.47 5.50 15.56
N CYS A 502 6.16 6.23 14.49
CA CYS A 502 5.60 5.67 13.27
C CYS A 502 6.70 5.06 12.38
N SER A 503 6.62 3.75 12.15
CA SER A 503 7.58 3.04 11.29
C SER A 503 7.58 3.57 9.84
N LEU A 504 8.70 3.36 9.13
CA LEU A 504 8.82 3.75 7.71
C LEU A 504 7.68 3.20 6.83
N LYS A 505 7.32 1.92 6.99
CA LYS A 505 6.25 1.28 6.19
C LYS A 505 4.87 1.88 6.48
N MET A 506 4.57 2.16 7.75
CA MET A 506 3.30 2.78 8.15
C MET A 506 3.19 4.20 7.62
N ALA A 507 4.26 4.99 7.71
CA ALA A 507 4.27 6.34 7.19
C ALA A 507 4.13 6.42 5.66
N VAL A 508 4.66 5.45 4.91
CA VAL A 508 4.39 5.35 3.47
C VAL A 508 2.90 5.18 3.20
N THR A 509 2.22 4.33 3.99
CA THR A 509 0.77 4.08 3.88
C THR A 509 -0.05 5.32 4.24
N LEU A 510 0.27 5.99 5.35
CA LEU A 510 -0.40 7.23 5.77
C LEU A 510 -0.21 8.37 4.77
N CYS A 511 1.00 8.51 4.21
CA CYS A 511 1.29 9.51 3.20
C CYS A 511 0.52 9.23 1.89
N GLN A 512 0.28 7.96 1.54
CA GLN A 512 -0.56 7.58 0.40
C GLN A 512 -2.03 7.99 0.60
N VAL A 513 -2.59 7.77 1.79
CA VAL A 513 -3.94 8.23 2.14
C VAL A 513 -4.02 9.75 2.06
N ALA A 514 -3.05 10.45 2.66
CA ALA A 514 -2.95 11.91 2.60
C ALA A 514 -2.91 12.44 1.15
N LEU A 515 -2.12 11.81 0.28
CA LEU A 515 -2.06 12.15 -1.14
C LEU A 515 -3.40 11.96 -1.85
N THR A 516 -4.10 10.86 -1.56
CA THR A 516 -5.43 10.56 -2.13
C THR A 516 -6.46 11.59 -1.68
N CYS A 517 -6.50 11.92 -0.38
CA CYS A 517 -7.39 12.95 0.15
C CYS A 517 -7.12 14.32 -0.47
N MET A 518 -5.85 14.71 -0.60
CA MET A 518 -5.46 15.98 -1.22
C MET A 518 -5.85 16.04 -2.70
N ALA A 519 -5.65 14.95 -3.44
CA ALA A 519 -6.07 14.86 -4.84
C ALA A 519 -7.59 14.99 -4.98
N LYS A 520 -8.37 14.35 -4.08
CA LYS A 520 -9.83 14.43 -4.10
C LYS A 520 -10.36 15.80 -3.67
N LEU A 521 -9.73 16.47 -2.72
CA LEU A 521 -10.03 17.87 -2.39
C LEU A 521 -9.82 18.79 -3.58
N ARG A 522 -8.77 18.53 -4.39
CA ARG A 522 -8.53 19.25 -5.63
C ARG A 522 -9.62 18.95 -6.67
N ASP A 523 -9.99 17.69 -6.85
CA ASP A 523 -11.07 17.31 -7.78
C ASP A 523 -12.41 17.96 -7.40
N GLU A 524 -12.77 17.97 -6.10
CA GLU A 524 -13.99 18.61 -5.58
C GLU A 524 -14.02 20.12 -5.82
N ARG A 525 -12.87 20.78 -5.85
CA ARG A 525 -12.78 22.21 -6.21
C ARG A 525 -13.31 22.47 -7.62
N PHE A 526 -13.15 21.52 -8.55
CA PHE A 526 -13.57 21.67 -9.95
C PHE A 526 -14.96 21.09 -10.24
N LEU A 527 -15.61 20.46 -9.26
CA LEU A 527 -16.99 19.98 -9.40
C LEU A 527 -17.95 21.15 -9.14
N CYS A 528 -18.82 21.45 -10.12
CA CYS A 528 -19.88 22.45 -9.96
C CYS A 528 -20.76 22.09 -8.74
N PRO A 529 -21.28 23.08 -7.98
CA PRO A 529 -22.25 22.81 -6.91
C PRO A 529 -23.52 22.19 -7.52
N GLY A 530 -23.59 20.86 -7.55
CA GLY A 530 -24.72 20.11 -8.10
C GLY A 530 -25.90 20.09 -7.14
N GLY A 531 -26.54 21.23 -6.94
CA GLY A 531 -27.84 21.35 -6.26
C GLY A 531 -28.98 21.41 -7.27
N LEU A 532 -29.51 20.24 -7.67
CA LEU A 532 -30.80 19.95 -8.32
C LEU A 532 -31.39 20.81 -9.47
N ASN A 533 -30.86 21.97 -9.86
CA ASN A 533 -31.32 22.74 -11.02
C ASN A 533 -30.11 23.19 -11.84
N SER A 534 -29.88 22.58 -13.00
CA SER A 534 -28.75 22.86 -13.91
C SER A 534 -28.76 24.27 -14.53
N ASP A 535 -29.85 25.01 -14.35
CA ASP A 535 -30.14 26.20 -15.15
C ASP A 535 -29.81 27.51 -14.43
N SER A 536 -29.18 27.47 -13.24
CA SER A 536 -28.85 28.66 -12.43
C SER A 536 -27.45 28.66 -11.80
N VAL A 537 -26.47 27.93 -12.35
CA VAL A 537 -25.08 27.96 -11.84
C VAL A 537 -24.33 29.09 -12.52
N THR A 538 -24.01 30.15 -11.77
CA THR A 538 -23.20 31.27 -12.28
C THR A 538 -21.70 30.93 -12.25
N CYS A 539 -20.88 31.65 -13.02
CA CYS A 539 -19.42 31.53 -12.96
C CYS A 539 -18.89 31.86 -11.54
N LEU A 540 -19.59 32.72 -10.81
CA LEU A 540 -19.27 33.08 -9.44
C LEU A 540 -19.56 31.94 -8.45
N ASP A 541 -20.63 31.15 -8.65
CA ASP A 541 -20.90 29.93 -7.85
C ASP A 541 -19.81 28.87 -7.99
N ILE A 542 -19.12 28.85 -9.14
CA ILE A 542 -17.96 27.96 -9.40
C ILE A 542 -16.70 28.52 -8.72
N ILE A 543 -16.52 29.84 -8.69
CA ILE A 543 -15.37 30.50 -8.05
C ILE A 543 -15.50 30.50 -6.50
N THR A 544 -16.73 30.58 -5.99
CA THR A 544 -17.06 30.59 -4.54
C THR A 544 -17.23 29.19 -3.93
N VAL A 545 -16.94 28.11 -4.69
CA VAL A 545 -16.96 26.73 -4.19
C VAL A 545 -16.20 26.63 -2.87
N LYS A 546 -16.86 26.00 -1.88
CA LYS A 546 -16.43 25.83 -0.48
C LYS A 546 -14.94 25.47 -0.37
N GLN A 547 -14.09 26.47 -0.19
CA GLN A 547 -12.65 26.29 0.02
C GLN A 547 -12.37 25.91 1.48
N LEU A 548 -11.31 25.13 1.70
CA LEU A 548 -10.72 25.00 3.04
C LEU A 548 -10.31 26.37 3.57
N SER A 549 -10.48 26.58 4.88
CA SER A 549 -10.06 27.81 5.53
C SER A 549 -8.53 27.98 5.45
N ASN A 550 -8.05 29.23 5.44
CA ASN A 550 -6.60 29.50 5.46
C ASN A 550 -5.90 28.83 6.65
N GLY A 551 -6.56 28.75 7.82
CA GLY A 551 -6.06 28.01 8.98
C GLY A 551 -5.88 26.51 8.73
N ALA A 552 -6.82 25.87 8.03
CA ALA A 552 -6.71 24.46 7.63
C ALA A 552 -5.54 24.24 6.66
N CYS A 553 -5.39 25.12 5.66
CA CYS A 553 -4.26 25.09 4.72
C CYS A 553 -2.91 25.25 5.43
N HIS A 554 -2.81 26.14 6.43
CA HIS A 554 -1.60 26.32 7.23
C HIS A 554 -1.27 25.09 8.07
N SER A 555 -2.28 24.45 8.69
CA SER A 555 -2.10 23.20 9.44
C SER A 555 -1.50 22.10 8.54
N ILE A 556 -2.06 21.91 7.35
CA ILE A 556 -1.59 20.90 6.39
C ILE A 556 -0.13 21.15 6.03
N LEU A 557 0.22 22.38 5.62
CA LEU A 557 1.59 22.70 5.19
C LEU A 557 2.59 22.50 6.33
N PHE A 558 2.26 22.96 7.54
CA PHE A 558 3.13 22.78 8.71
C PHE A 558 3.37 21.29 9.00
N LYS A 559 2.30 20.49 9.06
CA LYS A 559 2.41 19.03 9.32
C LYS A 559 3.15 18.30 8.20
N LEU A 560 2.97 18.72 6.95
CA LEU A 560 3.68 18.18 5.81
C LEU A 560 5.19 18.46 5.86
N ILE A 561 5.60 19.67 6.26
CA ILE A 561 7.01 20.01 6.47
C ILE A 561 7.62 19.13 7.56
N VAL A 562 6.93 18.98 8.69
CA VAL A 562 7.40 18.09 9.77
C VAL A 562 7.52 16.65 9.29
N ALA A 563 6.57 16.16 8.48
CA ALA A 563 6.62 14.82 7.91
C ALA A 563 7.80 14.63 6.94
N ILE A 564 8.13 15.63 6.12
CA ILE A 564 9.28 15.61 5.19
C ILE A 564 10.60 15.58 5.96
N LEU A 565 10.70 16.33 7.06
CA LEU A 565 11.92 16.47 7.87
C LEU A 565 12.12 15.38 8.94
N ARG A 566 11.33 14.30 8.87
CA ARG A 566 11.44 13.17 9.80
C ARG A 566 12.82 12.50 9.71
N HIS A 567 13.35 12.05 10.87
CA HIS A 567 14.65 11.39 10.99
C HIS A 567 14.79 10.12 10.13
N GLU A 568 13.82 9.22 10.19
CA GLU A 568 13.77 8.03 9.35
C GLU A 568 13.05 8.35 8.04
N SER A 569 13.76 8.29 6.92
CA SER A 569 13.19 8.50 5.59
C SER A 569 13.72 7.50 4.56
N SER A 570 12.93 7.27 3.52
CA SER A 570 13.32 6.52 2.34
C SER A 570 12.98 7.32 1.10
N GLU A 571 13.66 7.08 -0.02
CA GLU A 571 13.36 7.77 -1.27
C GLU A 571 11.90 7.56 -1.70
N ALA A 572 11.35 6.36 -1.54
CA ALA A 572 9.96 6.05 -1.87
C ALA A 572 8.94 6.85 -1.03
N LEU A 573 9.26 7.13 0.23
CA LEU A 573 8.46 8.01 1.08
C LEU A 573 8.60 9.47 0.62
N ARG A 574 9.84 9.97 0.46
CA ARG A 574 10.10 11.36 0.10
C ARG A 574 9.42 11.73 -1.23
N ARG A 575 9.44 10.84 -2.22
CA ARG A 575 8.69 11.02 -3.48
C ARG A 575 7.19 11.22 -3.25
N ARG A 576 6.55 10.47 -2.34
CA ARG A 576 5.12 10.67 -2.03
C ARG A 576 4.87 11.97 -1.27
N GLN A 577 5.74 12.32 -0.34
CA GLN A 577 5.65 13.58 0.41
C GLN A 577 5.83 14.80 -0.51
N TYR A 578 6.76 14.72 -1.47
CA TYR A 578 6.94 15.73 -2.52
C TYR A 578 5.73 15.80 -3.45
N ALA A 579 5.15 14.67 -3.86
CA ALA A 579 3.91 14.65 -4.63
C ALA A 579 2.74 15.31 -3.88
N LEU A 580 2.66 15.07 -2.57
CA LEU A 580 1.65 15.67 -1.70
C LEU A 580 1.88 17.18 -1.56
N LEU A 581 3.12 17.64 -1.41
CA LEU A 581 3.48 19.05 -1.37
C LEU A 581 3.12 19.78 -2.67
N LEU A 582 3.41 19.15 -3.81
CA LEU A 582 3.03 19.67 -5.12
C LEU A 582 1.50 19.73 -5.28
N SER A 583 0.80 18.68 -4.85
CA SER A 583 -0.67 18.64 -4.89
C SER A 583 -1.29 19.72 -4.00
N TYR A 584 -0.70 19.97 -2.83
CA TYR A 584 -1.07 21.06 -1.94
C TYR A 584 -0.87 22.43 -2.61
N PHE A 585 0.31 22.69 -3.18
CA PHE A 585 0.55 23.97 -3.86
C PHE A 585 -0.38 24.17 -5.05
N GLN A 586 -0.72 23.11 -5.79
CA GLN A 586 -1.69 23.17 -6.87
C GLN A 586 -3.09 23.49 -6.37
N TYR A 587 -3.51 22.91 -5.24
CA TYR A 587 -4.77 23.26 -4.60
C TYR A 587 -4.79 24.72 -4.13
N CYS A 588 -3.69 25.23 -3.60
CA CYS A 588 -3.55 26.63 -3.20
C CYS A 588 -3.37 27.59 -4.38
N ARG A 589 -3.27 27.15 -5.64
CA ARG A 589 -3.22 28.07 -6.79
C ARG A 589 -4.62 28.57 -7.14
N HIS A 590 -4.72 29.73 -7.76
CA HIS A 590 -5.98 30.30 -8.22
C HIS A 590 -6.68 29.35 -9.23
N MET A 591 -8.01 29.24 -9.20
CA MET A 591 -8.77 28.34 -10.10
C MET A 591 -8.58 28.69 -11.57
N LEU A 592 -8.31 29.97 -11.83
CA LEU A 592 -8.01 30.50 -13.16
C LEU A 592 -6.49 30.68 -13.22
N ASP A 593 -5.90 30.18 -14.30
CA ASP A 593 -4.45 30.16 -14.53
C ASP A 593 -3.81 31.54 -14.27
N LEU A 594 -2.57 31.56 -13.78
CA LEU A 594 -1.79 32.79 -13.55
C LEU A 594 -1.59 33.62 -14.83
N ASP A 595 -1.83 33.00 -15.99
CA ASP A 595 -1.69 33.59 -17.31
C ASP A 595 -2.98 34.23 -17.85
N VAL A 596 -4.12 34.14 -17.15
CA VAL A 596 -5.32 34.90 -17.53
C VAL A 596 -5.17 36.32 -16.99
N PRO A 597 -4.95 37.34 -17.84
CA PRO A 597 -4.82 38.70 -17.36
C PRO A 597 -6.08 39.09 -16.59
N THR A 598 -5.92 39.81 -15.48
CA THR A 598 -7.04 40.31 -14.66
C THR A 598 -8.08 41.07 -15.50
N ALA A 599 -7.66 41.63 -16.64
CA ALA A 599 -8.54 42.24 -17.64
C ALA A 599 -9.51 41.28 -18.32
N VAL A 600 -9.09 40.04 -18.63
CA VAL A 600 -9.93 38.99 -19.23
C VAL A 600 -10.91 38.44 -18.20
N LEU A 601 -10.49 38.37 -16.93
CA LEU A 601 -11.37 37.99 -15.83
C LEU A 601 -12.47 39.01 -15.56
N ARG A 602 -12.14 40.30 -15.59
CA ARG A 602 -13.14 41.38 -15.49
C ARG A 602 -14.15 41.32 -16.65
N LEU A 603 -13.69 41.05 -17.87
CA LEU A 603 -14.56 40.91 -19.04
C LEU A 603 -15.54 39.71 -18.98
N LEU A 604 -15.20 38.64 -18.26
CA LEU A 604 -16.07 37.47 -18.12
C LEU A 604 -17.13 37.63 -17.01
N LEU A 605 -16.98 38.64 -16.15
CA LEU A 605 -17.79 38.84 -14.94
C LEU A 605 -18.60 40.15 -14.97
N ASP A 606 -18.51 40.92 -16.07
CA ASP A 606 -19.00 42.30 -16.22
C ASP A 606 -20.54 42.44 -16.34
N GLU A 607 -21.33 41.40 -16.06
CA GLU A 607 -22.79 41.50 -16.21
C GLU A 607 -23.53 41.96 -14.94
N HIS A 608 -22.96 41.93 -13.72
CA HIS A 608 -23.70 42.27 -12.48
C HIS A 608 -22.93 43.16 -11.48
N ASP A 609 -23.36 44.42 -11.36
CA ASP A 609 -22.83 45.54 -10.53
C ASP A 609 -22.73 45.30 -9.00
N GLY A 610 -23.07 44.10 -8.49
CA GLY A 610 -22.99 43.73 -7.07
C GLY A 610 -21.85 42.77 -6.71
N GLU A 611 -21.17 42.20 -7.71
CA GLU A 611 -20.34 40.99 -7.58
C GLU A 611 -18.82 41.28 -7.46
N ASP A 612 -18.40 42.54 -7.64
CA ASP A 612 -17.00 42.99 -7.55
C ASP A 612 -16.38 42.86 -6.14
N LEU A 613 -17.20 42.94 -5.09
CA LEU A 613 -16.72 42.96 -3.70
C LEU A 613 -16.23 41.57 -3.23
N ASP A 614 -16.84 40.50 -3.73
CA ASP A 614 -16.50 39.12 -3.35
C ASP A 614 -15.24 38.62 -4.09
N LEU A 615 -15.02 39.04 -5.34
CA LEU A 615 -13.79 38.73 -6.09
C LEU A 615 -12.55 39.39 -5.48
N LEU A 616 -12.64 40.67 -5.12
CA LEU A 616 -11.56 41.38 -4.42
C LEU A 616 -11.23 40.74 -3.06
N LYS A 617 -12.24 40.20 -2.38
CA LYS A 617 -12.06 39.48 -1.12
C LYS A 617 -11.33 38.14 -1.34
N ILE A 618 -11.69 37.39 -2.38
CA ILE A 618 -11.02 36.12 -2.73
C ILE A 618 -9.56 36.35 -3.13
N ASP A 619 -9.29 37.38 -3.96
CA ASP A 619 -7.91 37.74 -4.34
C ASP A 619 -7.05 38.11 -3.13
N LYS A 620 -7.64 38.84 -2.17
CA LYS A 620 -6.97 39.20 -0.92
C LYS A 620 -6.70 37.98 -0.04
N GLU A 621 -7.70 37.11 0.17
CA GLU A 621 -7.55 35.88 0.96
C GLU A 621 -6.50 34.93 0.34
N GLN A 622 -6.44 34.89 -0.99
CA GLN A 622 -5.48 34.10 -1.76
C GLN A 622 -4.04 34.67 -1.66
N ALA A 623 -3.88 35.99 -1.70
CA ALA A 623 -2.60 36.64 -1.49
C ALA A 623 -2.10 36.46 -0.04
N GLU A 624 -3.00 36.55 0.94
CA GLU A 624 -2.71 36.27 2.35
C GLU A 624 -2.25 34.82 2.56
N LEU A 625 -2.92 33.85 1.92
CA LEU A 625 -2.53 32.44 1.96
C LEU A 625 -1.14 32.20 1.33
N ALA A 626 -0.85 32.82 0.19
CA ALA A 626 0.45 32.71 -0.47
C ALA A 626 1.58 33.26 0.41
N GLN A 627 1.37 34.43 1.02
CA GLN A 627 2.33 35.05 1.93
C GLN A 627 2.54 34.21 3.20
N ALA A 628 1.47 33.65 3.75
CA ALA A 628 1.55 32.78 4.92
C ALA A 628 2.28 31.47 4.60
N ASN A 629 2.00 30.84 3.47
CA ASN A 629 2.71 29.64 3.00
C ASN A 629 4.23 29.90 2.86
N PHE A 630 4.60 31.03 2.28
CA PHE A 630 6.01 31.45 2.20
C PHE A 630 6.62 31.61 3.61
N SER A 631 5.92 32.27 4.54
CA SER A 631 6.42 32.48 5.90
C SER A 631 6.64 31.18 6.69
N ILE A 632 5.78 30.18 6.50
CA ILE A 632 5.90 28.87 7.14
C ILE A 632 7.12 28.13 6.58
N LEU A 633 7.26 28.09 5.25
CA LEU A 633 8.38 27.41 4.59
C LEU A 633 9.71 28.08 4.90
N ARG A 634 9.75 29.42 5.00
CA ARG A 634 10.97 30.17 5.30
C ARG A 634 11.62 29.76 6.62
N LYS A 635 10.84 29.35 7.64
CA LYS A 635 11.38 28.92 8.95
C LYS A 635 12.23 27.66 8.85
N GLU A 636 11.83 26.70 8.02
CA GLU A 636 12.49 25.41 7.84
C GLU A 636 13.21 25.27 6.48
N ALA A 637 13.33 26.38 5.74
CA ALA A 637 13.77 26.35 4.35
C ALA A 637 15.16 25.76 4.15
N GLN A 638 16.08 25.99 5.11
CA GLN A 638 17.42 25.42 5.06
C GLN A 638 17.39 23.89 5.03
N ALA A 639 16.67 23.27 5.96
CA ALA A 639 16.58 21.82 6.08
C ALA A 639 15.83 21.18 4.89
N ILE A 640 14.76 21.83 4.42
CA ILE A 640 14.00 21.39 3.24
C ILE A 640 14.89 21.46 1.98
N LEU A 641 15.59 22.57 1.77
CA LEU A 641 16.47 22.74 0.61
C LEU A 641 17.65 21.76 0.65
N ASP A 642 18.27 21.55 1.81
CA ASP A 642 19.34 20.56 1.98
C ASP A 642 18.89 19.17 1.50
N LEU A 643 17.67 18.77 1.88
CA LEU A 643 17.10 17.48 1.52
C LEU A 643 16.70 17.40 0.04
N VAL A 644 15.96 18.39 -0.47
CA VAL A 644 15.44 18.40 -1.84
C VAL A 644 16.58 18.52 -2.86
N ILE A 645 17.59 19.35 -2.60
CA ILE A 645 18.78 19.49 -3.46
C ILE A 645 19.58 18.18 -3.49
N LYS A 646 19.72 17.51 -2.33
CA LYS A 646 20.35 16.20 -2.26
C LYS A 646 19.61 15.19 -3.14
N ASP A 647 18.29 15.13 -3.05
CA ASP A 647 17.50 14.22 -3.88
C ASP A 647 17.50 14.59 -5.37
N ALA A 648 17.52 15.89 -5.70
CA ALA A 648 17.62 16.39 -7.06
C ALA A 648 18.97 16.06 -7.73
N THR A 649 20.04 15.88 -6.96
CA THR A 649 21.38 15.58 -7.47
C THR A 649 21.74 14.10 -7.37
N GLN A 650 21.39 13.43 -6.28
CA GLN A 650 21.83 12.06 -5.94
C GLN A 650 20.72 11.00 -5.98
N GLY A 651 19.45 11.39 -6.13
CA GLY A 651 18.32 10.45 -6.15
C GLY A 651 18.22 9.60 -7.42
N SER A 652 17.28 8.65 -7.46
CA SER A 652 16.89 7.98 -8.71
C SER A 652 16.35 9.00 -9.71
N GLU A 653 16.27 8.66 -11.00
CA GLU A 653 15.71 9.58 -12.02
C GLU A 653 14.28 10.02 -11.67
N SER A 654 13.48 9.12 -11.09
CA SER A 654 12.14 9.47 -10.57
C SER A 654 12.20 10.43 -9.36
N GLY A 655 13.18 10.26 -8.47
CA GLY A 655 13.43 11.13 -7.33
C GLY A 655 13.91 12.52 -7.77
N LYS A 656 14.84 12.59 -8.71
CA LYS A 656 15.34 13.86 -9.27
C LYS A 656 14.23 14.67 -9.91
N THR A 657 13.41 14.02 -10.74
CA THR A 657 12.28 14.65 -11.45
C THR A 657 11.35 15.35 -10.47
N ILE A 658 10.90 14.64 -9.44
CA ILE A 658 9.92 15.19 -8.49
C ILE A 658 10.55 16.26 -7.58
N SER A 659 11.81 16.11 -7.20
CA SER A 659 12.54 17.12 -6.41
C SER A 659 12.73 18.42 -7.19
N LEU A 660 13.03 18.34 -8.49
CA LEU A 660 13.10 19.51 -9.38
C LEU A 660 11.75 20.22 -9.48
N TYR A 661 10.63 19.49 -9.57
CA TYR A 661 9.30 20.08 -9.52
C TYR A 661 8.99 20.74 -8.17
N VAL A 662 9.48 20.19 -7.05
CA VAL A 662 9.35 20.85 -5.74
C VAL A 662 10.12 22.17 -5.72
N LEU A 663 11.36 22.20 -6.21
CA LEU A 663 12.13 23.45 -6.32
C LEU A 663 11.42 24.47 -7.22
N ASP A 664 10.85 24.02 -8.33
CA ASP A 664 10.05 24.82 -9.25
C ASP A 664 8.80 25.41 -8.56
N ALA A 665 8.15 24.63 -7.69
CA ALA A 665 7.04 25.11 -6.88
C ALA A 665 7.47 26.11 -5.80
N LEU A 666 8.62 25.89 -5.14
CA LEU A 666 9.18 26.82 -4.13
C LEU A 666 9.55 28.17 -4.75
N ILE A 667 10.10 28.17 -5.97
CA ILE A 667 10.39 29.41 -6.71
C ILE A 667 9.10 30.16 -7.07
N CYS A 668 8.02 29.43 -7.38
CA CYS A 668 6.72 30.03 -7.68
C CYS A 668 6.18 30.92 -6.56
N ILE A 669 6.39 30.51 -5.30
CA ILE A 669 5.93 31.22 -4.10
C ILE A 669 6.99 32.18 -3.52
N ASP A 670 8.16 32.31 -4.16
CA ASP A 670 9.26 33.13 -3.66
C ASP A 670 9.04 34.62 -4.00
N HIS A 671 8.52 35.36 -3.03
CA HIS A 671 8.29 36.80 -3.16
C HIS A 671 9.53 37.64 -2.83
N GLU A 672 10.46 37.11 -2.02
CA GLU A 672 11.61 37.85 -1.48
C GLU A 672 12.95 37.47 -2.14
N ARG A 673 12.92 36.66 -3.22
CA ARG A 673 14.12 36.07 -3.86
C ARG A 673 14.96 35.21 -2.90
N PHE A 674 14.35 34.73 -1.82
CA PHE A 674 15.04 33.97 -0.79
C PHE A 674 15.50 32.61 -1.32
N PHE A 675 14.61 31.87 -1.98
CA PHE A 675 14.91 30.55 -2.52
C PHE A 675 15.90 30.64 -3.70
N LEU A 676 15.77 31.66 -4.55
CA LEU A 676 16.73 31.92 -5.64
C LEU A 676 18.15 32.12 -5.11
N ASN A 677 18.32 33.00 -4.11
CA ASN A 677 19.63 33.29 -3.53
C ASN A 677 20.26 32.06 -2.87
N GLN A 678 19.45 31.20 -2.25
CA GLN A 678 19.92 29.93 -1.67
C GLN A 678 20.38 28.94 -2.76
N LEU A 679 19.60 28.76 -3.84
CA LEU A 679 19.98 27.86 -4.93
C LEU A 679 21.26 28.34 -5.64
N GLN A 680 21.45 29.65 -5.76
CA GLN A 680 22.65 30.26 -6.29
C GLN A 680 23.86 30.06 -5.38
N SER A 681 23.76 30.37 -4.08
CA SER A 681 24.89 30.28 -3.13
C SER A 681 25.42 28.85 -2.99
N ARG A 682 24.55 27.86 -3.18
CA ARG A 682 24.87 26.42 -3.14
C ARG A 682 25.38 25.86 -4.46
N GLY A 683 25.44 26.66 -5.52
CA GLY A 683 25.89 26.23 -6.85
C GLY A 683 24.95 25.26 -7.57
N PHE A 684 23.70 25.12 -7.11
CA PHE A 684 22.75 24.15 -7.65
C PHE A 684 22.35 24.46 -9.10
N LEU A 685 22.14 25.75 -9.43
CA LEU A 685 21.78 26.18 -10.78
C LEU A 685 22.86 25.82 -11.81
N ARG A 686 24.14 25.98 -11.44
CA ARG A 686 25.28 25.59 -12.29
C ARG A 686 25.31 24.09 -12.52
N SER A 687 25.00 23.30 -11.49
CA SER A 687 24.87 21.84 -11.60
C SER A 687 23.77 21.43 -12.58
N CYS A 688 22.59 22.07 -12.52
CA CYS A 688 21.48 21.82 -13.46
C CYS A 688 21.89 22.12 -14.91
N LEU A 689 22.54 23.26 -15.16
CA LEU A 689 23.02 23.61 -16.51
C LEU A 689 24.07 22.61 -17.02
N MET A 690 24.97 22.14 -16.16
CA MET A 690 25.92 21.08 -16.50
C MET A 690 25.22 19.76 -16.86
N ASN A 691 24.17 19.38 -16.13
CA ASN A 691 23.38 18.18 -16.45
C ASN A 691 22.71 18.29 -17.83
N ILE A 692 22.10 19.43 -18.15
CA ILE A 692 21.49 19.71 -19.47
C ILE A 692 22.52 19.51 -20.59
N SER A 693 23.76 19.95 -20.41
CA SER A 693 24.84 19.78 -21.39
C SER A 693 25.35 18.34 -21.52
N ASN A 694 25.36 17.58 -20.42
CA ASN A 694 25.95 16.23 -20.34
C ASN A 694 24.99 15.10 -20.75
N ILE A 695 23.71 15.39 -20.97
CA ILE A 695 22.72 14.38 -21.36
C ILE A 695 23.03 13.82 -22.77
N SER A 696 23.24 12.51 -22.83
CA SER A 696 23.33 11.75 -24.08
C SER A 696 22.28 10.64 -24.11
N LEU A 697 21.31 10.77 -25.01
CA LEU A 697 20.33 9.72 -25.31
C LEU A 697 20.91 8.83 -26.41
N GLN A 698 21.74 7.85 -26.02
CA GLN A 698 22.37 6.93 -26.96
C GLN A 698 21.42 5.84 -27.49
N ASP A 699 20.26 5.63 -26.85
CA ASP A 699 19.43 4.44 -27.06
C ASP A 699 17.96 4.78 -27.39
N GLY A 700 17.73 5.51 -28.49
CA GLY A 700 16.45 5.57 -29.23
C GLY A 700 15.13 5.85 -28.48
N GLY A 701 15.14 6.25 -27.20
CA GLY A 701 13.96 6.54 -26.38
C GLY A 701 13.07 5.34 -26.04
N ARG A 702 13.58 4.10 -26.09
CA ARG A 702 12.78 2.87 -25.92
C ARG A 702 12.89 2.22 -24.54
N SER A 703 13.91 2.53 -23.74
CA SER A 703 14.06 1.97 -22.38
C SER A 703 13.35 2.83 -21.33
N LEU A 704 12.87 2.22 -20.24
CA LEU A 704 12.25 2.92 -19.11
C LEU A 704 13.20 3.98 -18.51
N ASP A 705 14.49 3.67 -18.43
CA ASP A 705 15.53 4.59 -17.95
C ASP A 705 15.69 5.80 -18.87
N SER A 706 15.58 5.61 -20.19
CA SER A 706 15.62 6.73 -21.14
C SER A 706 14.42 7.66 -20.99
N LEU A 707 13.23 7.10 -20.71
CA LEU A 707 12.01 7.89 -20.46
C LEU A 707 12.12 8.70 -19.16
N GLN A 708 12.62 8.08 -18.09
CA GLN A 708 12.80 8.77 -16.82
C GLN A 708 13.84 9.90 -16.94
N ARG A 709 14.91 9.70 -17.72
CA ARG A 709 15.91 10.75 -18.02
C ARG A 709 15.36 11.91 -18.87
N THR A 710 14.39 11.65 -19.75
CA THR A 710 13.71 12.74 -20.47
C THR A 710 12.83 13.56 -19.54
N CYS A 711 12.18 12.93 -18.56
CA CYS A 711 11.38 13.63 -17.56
C CYS A 711 12.24 14.49 -16.63
N THR A 712 13.43 14.00 -16.24
CA THR A 712 14.36 14.82 -15.44
C THR A 712 14.82 16.05 -16.20
N LEU A 713 15.18 15.89 -17.48
CA LEU A 713 15.54 17.02 -18.34
C LEU A 713 14.41 18.03 -18.49
N GLU A 714 13.18 17.57 -18.72
CA GLU A 714 12.00 18.44 -18.80
C GLU A 714 11.83 19.24 -17.50
N ALA A 715 11.99 18.59 -16.34
CA ALA A 715 11.89 19.25 -15.04
C ALA A 715 13.03 20.26 -14.80
N GLU A 716 14.26 19.98 -15.24
CA GLU A 716 15.39 20.93 -15.18
C GLU A 716 15.10 22.17 -16.06
N LEU A 717 14.62 21.96 -17.28
CA LEU A 717 14.26 23.05 -18.19
C LEU A 717 13.09 23.88 -17.64
N ALA A 718 12.08 23.23 -17.07
CA ALA A 718 10.94 23.90 -16.44
C ALA A 718 11.38 24.80 -15.28
N LEU A 719 12.27 24.31 -14.42
CA LEU A 719 12.82 25.07 -13.30
C LEU A 719 13.57 26.32 -13.78
N VAL A 720 14.45 26.17 -14.78
CA VAL A 720 15.25 27.27 -15.32
C VAL A 720 14.35 28.30 -16.03
N LEU A 721 13.36 27.84 -16.80
CA LEU A 721 12.36 28.70 -17.41
C LEU A 721 11.56 29.47 -16.35
N ARG A 722 11.19 28.82 -15.25
CA ARG A 722 10.46 29.47 -14.15
C ARG A 722 11.28 30.55 -13.47
N ILE A 723 12.59 30.36 -13.29
CA ILE A 723 13.48 31.40 -12.75
C ILE A 723 13.48 32.63 -13.67
N SER A 724 13.64 32.42 -14.98
CA SER A 724 13.63 33.52 -15.95
C SER A 724 12.29 34.28 -15.94
N HIS A 725 11.16 33.56 -15.83
CA HIS A 725 9.84 34.17 -15.86
C HIS A 725 9.48 34.88 -14.55
N LYS A 726 9.66 34.22 -13.39
CA LYS A 726 9.26 34.73 -12.07
C LYS A 726 10.04 35.98 -11.64
N TYR A 727 11.35 36.03 -11.92
CA TYR A 727 12.22 37.11 -11.49
C TYR A 727 12.58 38.11 -12.61
N GLY A 728 11.95 37.96 -13.79
CA GLY A 728 12.16 38.82 -14.96
C GLY A 728 13.63 39.02 -15.31
N LYS A 729 14.03 40.28 -15.53
CA LYS A 729 15.40 40.66 -15.92
C LYS A 729 16.48 40.12 -14.97
N SER A 730 16.26 40.18 -13.65
CA SER A 730 17.24 39.67 -12.69
C SER A 730 17.47 38.15 -12.75
N GLY A 731 16.41 37.37 -12.97
CA GLY A 731 16.53 35.91 -13.12
C GLY A 731 17.24 35.55 -14.42
N ALA A 732 16.86 36.23 -15.51
CA ALA A 732 17.49 36.06 -16.82
C ALA A 732 18.99 36.42 -16.81
N GLN A 733 19.37 37.54 -16.17
CA GLN A 733 20.77 37.94 -16.02
C GLN A 733 21.60 36.92 -15.23
N ILE A 734 21.08 36.36 -14.13
CA ILE A 734 21.76 35.33 -13.35
C ILE A 734 22.03 34.09 -14.21
N LEU A 735 21.01 33.57 -14.89
CA LEU A 735 21.15 32.41 -15.78
C LEU A 735 22.11 32.68 -16.95
N PHE A 736 22.04 33.88 -17.54
CA PHE A 736 22.93 34.30 -18.60
C PHE A 736 24.40 34.36 -18.14
N SER A 737 24.67 34.97 -16.99
CA SER A 737 26.02 35.03 -16.40
C SER A 737 26.62 33.66 -16.05
N MET A 738 25.78 32.63 -15.92
CA MET A 738 26.19 31.24 -15.70
C MET A 738 26.40 30.44 -17.00
N GLY A 739 26.30 31.06 -18.17
CA GLY A 739 26.51 30.40 -19.46
C GLY A 739 25.34 29.52 -19.91
N ALA A 740 24.10 29.81 -19.50
CA ALA A 740 22.94 28.97 -19.80
C ALA A 740 22.77 28.68 -21.31
N LEU A 741 23.04 29.66 -22.19
CA LEU A 741 22.94 29.47 -23.64
C LEU A 741 23.99 28.47 -24.18
N GLU A 742 25.21 28.47 -23.64
CA GLU A 742 26.27 27.51 -24.03
C GLU A 742 25.89 26.08 -23.61
N HIS A 743 25.34 25.93 -22.40
CA HIS A 743 24.88 24.64 -21.88
C HIS A 743 23.67 24.09 -22.65
N ILE A 744 22.75 24.97 -23.08
CA ILE A 744 21.62 24.59 -23.92
C ILE A 744 22.09 24.21 -25.34
N ALA A 745 23.03 24.97 -25.92
CA ALA A 745 23.57 24.70 -27.26
C ALA A 745 24.36 23.39 -27.32
N SER A 746 25.02 23.02 -26.21
CA SER A 746 25.75 21.74 -26.07
C SER A 746 24.83 20.55 -25.78
N CYS A 747 23.55 20.78 -25.47
CA CYS A 747 22.58 19.71 -25.27
C CYS A 747 22.35 18.92 -26.57
N LYS A 748 22.84 17.68 -26.63
CA LYS A 748 22.78 16.81 -27.83
C LYS A 748 21.35 16.47 -28.27
N VAL A 749 20.35 16.72 -27.43
CA VAL A 749 18.91 16.52 -27.74
C VAL A 749 18.41 17.57 -28.75
N VAL A 750 18.96 18.78 -28.72
CA VAL A 750 18.65 19.85 -29.69
C VAL A 750 19.19 19.52 -31.08
N ASN A 751 20.30 18.78 -31.15
CA ASN A 751 20.93 18.33 -32.39
C ASN A 751 20.32 17.04 -32.96
N PHE A 752 19.25 16.50 -32.36
CA PHE A 752 18.61 15.27 -32.83
C PHE A 752 17.70 15.46 -34.07
N GLN A 753 17.84 16.59 -34.78
CA GLN A 753 17.09 16.87 -36.00
C GLN A 753 17.84 16.48 -37.29
N MET A 754 17.07 15.90 -38.21
CA MET A 754 17.16 16.18 -39.66
C MET A 754 18.24 15.51 -40.52
N LYS A 755 18.85 14.38 -40.12
CA LYS A 755 19.64 13.57 -41.07
C LYS A 755 19.18 12.11 -41.09
N GLY A 756 18.13 11.81 -41.86
CA GLY A 756 17.64 10.43 -41.98
C GLY A 756 16.49 10.23 -42.97
N SER A 757 16.77 10.43 -44.27
CA SER A 757 16.14 9.77 -45.43
C SER A 757 14.63 9.43 -45.35
N PHE A 758 13.80 10.29 -45.95
CA PHE A 758 12.48 9.89 -46.47
C PHE A 758 12.66 8.89 -47.64
N ARG A 759 12.99 7.63 -47.35
CA ARG A 759 12.80 6.52 -48.29
C ARG A 759 11.88 5.46 -47.69
N ARG A 760 10.59 5.68 -47.93
CA ARG A 760 9.54 4.70 -48.24
C ARG A 760 9.79 3.28 -47.72
N PHE A 761 9.35 2.98 -46.48
CA PHE A 761 9.05 1.61 -46.04
C PHE A 761 7.81 1.56 -45.15
N GLU A 762 6.86 0.73 -45.62
CA GLU A 762 5.69 0.05 -45.04
C GLU A 762 4.82 0.64 -43.90
N THR A 763 3.51 0.48 -44.13
CA THR A 763 2.33 1.09 -43.51
C THR A 763 1.94 0.61 -42.11
N LYS A 764 2.81 -0.14 -41.38
CA LYS A 764 2.51 -0.62 -40.01
C LYS A 764 3.13 0.23 -38.87
N LEU A 765 3.93 1.26 -39.18
CA LEU A 765 4.70 2.04 -38.19
C LEU A 765 4.12 3.42 -37.84
N ARG A 766 2.80 3.65 -38.01
CA ARG A 766 2.20 4.99 -37.90
C ARG A 766 1.93 5.45 -36.45
N ARG A 767 1.76 4.51 -35.51
CA ARG A 767 1.45 4.84 -34.10
C ARG A 767 2.71 5.18 -33.28
N ASP A 768 3.83 4.52 -33.58
CA ASP A 768 5.11 4.71 -32.87
C ASP A 768 5.85 5.99 -33.31
N ALA A 769 5.65 6.44 -34.56
CA ALA A 769 6.22 7.70 -35.03
C ALA A 769 5.57 8.93 -34.36
N ALA A 770 4.27 8.89 -34.11
CA ALA A 770 3.54 9.97 -33.45
C ALA A 770 3.99 10.17 -32.00
N VAL A 771 4.19 9.08 -31.24
CA VAL A 771 4.67 9.13 -29.85
C VAL A 771 6.10 9.69 -29.76
N ASN A 772 6.95 9.43 -30.74
CA ASN A 772 8.32 9.98 -30.77
C ASN A 772 8.36 11.46 -31.16
N ILE A 773 7.45 11.93 -32.02
CA ILE A 773 7.32 13.36 -32.36
C ILE A 773 6.80 14.16 -31.16
N ASP A 774 5.81 13.64 -30.44
CA ASP A 774 5.23 14.27 -29.24
C ASP A 774 6.31 14.42 -28.13
N LYS A 775 7.13 13.37 -27.92
CA LYS A 775 8.28 13.39 -26.99
C LYS A 775 9.40 14.36 -27.37
N GLN A 776 9.60 14.64 -28.66
CA GLN A 776 10.59 15.64 -29.09
C GLN A 776 10.05 17.05 -28.89
N GLN A 777 8.74 17.26 -29.13
CA GLN A 777 8.09 18.54 -28.91
C GLN A 777 8.05 18.94 -27.43
N THR A 778 7.92 17.98 -26.50
CA THR A 778 7.92 18.27 -25.05
C THR A 778 9.24 18.84 -24.54
N ILE A 779 10.38 18.55 -25.18
CA ILE A 779 11.70 19.08 -24.78
C ILE A 779 12.06 20.34 -25.58
N ILE A 780 11.76 20.36 -26.88
CA ILE A 780 12.10 21.48 -27.76
C ILE A 780 11.32 22.74 -27.35
N ALA A 781 10.02 22.63 -27.03
CA ALA A 781 9.21 23.79 -26.69
C ALA A 781 9.72 24.55 -25.44
N PRO A 782 10.04 23.91 -24.30
CA PRO A 782 10.66 24.59 -23.15
C PRO A 782 12.00 25.25 -23.49
N ILE A 783 12.84 24.61 -24.30
CA ILE A 783 14.13 25.18 -24.73
C ILE A 783 13.91 26.48 -25.51
N LEU A 784 12.98 26.47 -26.47
CA LEU A 784 12.66 27.66 -27.25
C LEU A 784 12.07 28.79 -26.41
N ARG A 785 11.18 28.45 -25.47
CA ARG A 785 10.63 29.42 -24.51
C ARG A 785 11.72 30.02 -23.63
N LEU A 786 12.69 29.23 -23.20
CA LEU A 786 13.81 29.69 -22.37
C LEU A 786 14.78 30.57 -23.17
N VAL A 787 15.12 30.20 -24.40
CA VAL A 787 15.95 31.05 -25.27
C VAL A 787 15.25 32.37 -25.55
N PHE A 788 13.94 32.34 -25.82
CA PHE A 788 13.15 33.55 -26.00
C PHE A 788 13.10 34.41 -24.73
N SER A 789 12.90 33.82 -23.55
CA SER A 789 12.86 34.59 -22.29
C SER A 789 14.22 35.22 -21.96
N LEU A 790 15.32 34.51 -22.17
CA LEU A 790 16.67 35.05 -21.95
C LEU A 790 17.01 36.17 -22.94
N THR A 791 16.66 36.03 -24.22
CA THR A 791 16.98 37.02 -25.26
C THR A 791 16.06 38.25 -25.26
N SER A 792 14.84 38.13 -24.73
CA SER A 792 13.91 39.27 -24.62
C SER A 792 14.11 40.12 -23.37
N LEU A 793 14.63 39.53 -22.28
CA LEU A 793 14.78 40.20 -20.98
C LEU A 793 16.19 40.77 -20.73
N VAL A 794 17.20 40.33 -21.47
CA VAL A 794 18.59 40.80 -21.35
C VAL A 794 18.88 41.80 -22.48
N ASP A 795 19.12 43.06 -22.13
CA ASP A 795 19.42 44.11 -23.09
C ASP A 795 20.77 43.84 -23.79
N THR A 796 20.88 44.19 -25.07
CA THR A 796 22.09 43.96 -25.89
C THR A 796 23.37 44.61 -25.34
N SER A 797 23.25 45.55 -24.38
CA SER A 797 24.38 46.19 -23.67
C SER A 797 24.98 45.30 -22.56
N ASP A 798 24.16 44.48 -21.89
CA ASP A 798 24.61 43.60 -20.81
C ASP A 798 25.44 42.41 -21.34
N PHE A 799 25.36 42.14 -22.65
CA PHE A 799 26.26 41.22 -23.36
C PHE A 799 27.72 41.68 -23.33
N PHE A 800 27.97 42.98 -23.17
CA PHE A 800 29.31 43.58 -23.25
C PHE A 800 29.91 43.89 -21.88
N GLU A 801 29.11 44.16 -20.84
CA GLU A 801 29.62 44.62 -19.53
C GLU A 801 30.24 43.53 -18.65
N LEU A 802 29.88 42.24 -18.80
CA LEU A 802 30.52 41.15 -18.03
C LEU A 802 31.89 40.71 -18.60
N ARG A 803 32.37 41.34 -19.69
CA ARG A 803 33.60 40.98 -20.40
C ARG A 803 34.72 42.02 -20.32
N SER A 804 34.55 43.13 -19.58
CA SER A 804 35.44 44.30 -19.69
C SER A 804 36.67 44.31 -18.75
N GLU A 805 37.14 43.16 -18.25
CA GLU A 805 38.44 43.09 -17.57
C GLU A 805 39.38 42.06 -18.24
N GLN A 806 40.01 42.51 -19.35
CA GLN A 806 41.36 42.21 -19.86
C GLN A 806 41.37 42.14 -21.40
N PRO A 807 42.08 43.01 -22.13
CA PRO A 807 42.14 42.95 -23.58
C PRO A 807 43.40 42.22 -24.04
N SER A 808 43.32 40.91 -24.32
CA SER A 808 44.25 40.20 -25.25
C SER A 808 44.04 38.68 -25.26
N LYS A 809 42.90 38.23 -25.81
CA LYS A 809 42.65 36.86 -26.34
C LYS A 809 41.17 36.74 -26.78
N TYR A 810 40.65 37.75 -27.49
CA TYR A 810 39.19 37.95 -27.63
C TYR A 810 38.62 37.89 -29.05
N ASP A 811 39.36 37.35 -30.04
CA ASP A 811 38.84 37.25 -31.42
C ASP A 811 38.34 35.85 -31.82
N VAL A 812 38.59 34.81 -31.01
CA VAL A 812 38.11 33.44 -31.32
C VAL A 812 36.78 33.12 -30.62
N TYR A 813 36.56 33.65 -29.40
CA TYR A 813 35.34 33.39 -28.63
C TYR A 813 34.13 34.23 -29.09
N GLN A 814 34.34 35.42 -29.68
CA GLN A 814 33.27 36.19 -30.32
C GLN A 814 32.68 35.46 -31.54
N GLN A 815 33.49 34.64 -32.21
CA GLN A 815 33.09 33.92 -33.41
C GLN A 815 32.36 32.60 -33.09
N GLU A 816 32.62 31.98 -31.93
CA GLU A 816 31.89 30.79 -31.46
C GLU A 816 30.53 31.09 -30.81
N GLU A 817 30.37 32.17 -30.02
CA GLU A 817 29.07 32.52 -29.42
C GLU A 817 28.09 33.14 -30.43
N ALA A 818 28.58 34.02 -31.32
CA ALA A 818 27.77 34.57 -32.40
C ALA A 818 27.38 33.49 -33.42
N SER A 819 28.25 32.50 -33.66
CA SER A 819 27.92 31.34 -34.50
C SER A 819 27.04 30.31 -33.80
N SER A 820 27.04 30.22 -32.47
CA SER A 820 26.11 29.38 -31.70
C SER A 820 24.71 30.02 -31.66
N CYS A 821 24.61 31.35 -31.49
CA CYS A 821 23.36 32.09 -31.64
C CYS A 821 22.85 32.09 -33.09
N GLN A 822 23.71 32.27 -34.09
CA GLN A 822 23.35 32.09 -35.50
C GLN A 822 23.03 30.64 -35.82
N GLY A 823 23.69 29.66 -35.22
CA GLY A 823 23.46 28.23 -35.41
C GLY A 823 22.11 27.78 -34.88
N LEU A 824 21.73 28.25 -33.69
CA LEU A 824 20.39 28.08 -33.13
C LEU A 824 19.33 28.80 -33.99
N LYS A 825 19.60 30.02 -34.45
CA LYS A 825 18.71 30.81 -35.32
C LYS A 825 18.54 30.18 -36.71
N VAL A 826 19.59 29.55 -37.25
CA VAL A 826 19.60 28.82 -38.52
C VAL A 826 18.89 27.47 -38.38
N ASN A 827 19.09 26.74 -37.29
CA ASN A 827 18.34 25.51 -36.99
C ASN A 827 16.85 25.80 -36.77
N LEU A 828 16.50 26.93 -36.12
CA LEU A 828 15.14 27.44 -36.00
C LEU A 828 14.53 27.80 -37.36
N SER A 829 15.28 28.45 -38.26
CA SER A 829 14.81 28.79 -39.62
C SER A 829 14.65 27.58 -40.55
N LYS A 830 15.24 26.43 -40.20
CA LYS A 830 15.18 25.18 -40.98
C LYS A 830 14.16 24.17 -40.43
N SER A 831 13.64 24.41 -39.23
CA SER A 831 12.52 23.66 -38.65
C SER A 831 11.22 24.16 -39.25
N GLU A 832 10.68 23.45 -40.24
CA GLU A 832 9.32 23.67 -40.74
C GLU A 832 8.29 23.40 -39.63
N ALA A 833 8.08 24.39 -38.78
CA ALA A 833 6.93 24.52 -37.91
C ALA A 833 6.53 26.01 -37.90
N VAL A 834 5.52 26.31 -38.73
CA VAL A 834 4.79 27.57 -38.91
C VAL A 834 5.58 28.70 -39.60
N PRO A 835 5.14 29.18 -40.78
CA PRO A 835 5.76 30.34 -41.43
C PRO A 835 5.44 31.60 -40.62
N MET A 836 6.48 32.22 -40.05
CA MET A 836 6.43 33.58 -39.52
C MET A 836 6.64 34.55 -40.68
N GLY A 837 5.54 34.93 -41.34
CA GLY A 837 5.53 35.93 -42.41
C GLY A 837 4.10 36.32 -42.77
N GLU A 838 3.75 37.57 -42.45
CA GLU A 838 2.47 38.27 -42.74
C GLU A 838 1.18 37.71 -42.11
N GLY A 839 0.70 38.43 -41.08
CA GLY A 839 -0.73 38.57 -40.76
C GLY A 839 -1.52 37.30 -40.47
N VAL A 840 -1.17 36.56 -39.41
CA VAL A 840 -2.07 35.51 -38.86
C VAL A 840 -2.98 36.17 -37.81
N PRO A 841 -4.32 36.02 -37.90
CA PRO A 841 -5.24 36.63 -36.95
C PRO A 841 -5.04 36.06 -35.54
N MET A 842 -5.06 36.96 -34.55
CA MET A 842 -4.71 36.75 -33.14
C MET A 842 -5.47 35.60 -32.46
N GLU A 843 -6.65 35.24 -32.98
CA GLU A 843 -7.51 34.13 -32.52
C GLU A 843 -6.90 32.75 -32.80
N THR A 844 -6.06 32.61 -33.84
CA THR A 844 -5.37 31.35 -34.18
C THR A 844 -4.07 31.16 -33.38
N LEU A 845 -3.45 32.25 -32.93
CA LEU A 845 -2.30 32.19 -32.01
C LEU A 845 -2.75 31.81 -30.60
N ALA A 846 -3.95 32.19 -30.17
CA ALA A 846 -4.49 31.83 -28.85
C ALA A 846 -4.69 30.31 -28.68
N SER A 847 -5.02 29.56 -29.75
CA SER A 847 -5.17 28.10 -29.68
C SER A 847 -3.83 27.33 -29.70
N VAL A 848 -2.76 27.93 -30.23
CA VAL A 848 -1.40 27.35 -30.28
C VAL A 848 -0.54 27.78 -29.08
N LEU A 849 -0.80 28.97 -28.54
CA LEU A 849 -0.24 29.48 -27.29
C LEU A 849 -0.92 28.91 -26.03
N GLY A 850 -1.88 27.99 -26.21
CA GLY A 850 -2.60 27.30 -25.15
C GLY A 850 -1.67 26.84 -24.02
N CYS A 851 -1.82 27.52 -22.88
CA CYS A 851 -1.05 27.37 -21.66
C CYS A 851 -0.97 25.91 -21.21
N LYS A 852 0.24 25.36 -21.26
CA LYS A 852 0.68 24.32 -20.32
C LYS A 852 2.00 24.78 -19.72
N ILE A 853 1.90 25.59 -18.67
CA ILE A 853 2.94 25.71 -17.66
C ILE A 853 2.69 24.57 -16.67
N GLY A 854 3.47 23.49 -16.80
CA GLY A 854 3.65 22.47 -15.76
C GLY A 854 2.38 21.98 -15.05
N SER A 855 1.30 21.65 -15.78
CA SER A 855 0.33 20.70 -15.23
C SER A 855 1.05 19.35 -15.19
N LEU A 856 1.36 18.83 -13.99
CA LEU A 856 1.76 17.44 -13.79
C LEU A 856 0.81 16.58 -14.64
N PRO A 857 1.26 15.94 -15.73
CA PRO A 857 0.35 15.09 -16.47
C PRO A 857 0.03 13.95 -15.51
N THR A 858 -1.24 13.79 -15.16
CA THR A 858 -1.71 12.70 -14.29
C THR A 858 -1.30 11.32 -14.82
N SER A 859 -1.03 11.22 -16.13
CA SER A 859 -0.43 10.06 -16.81
C SER A 859 1.03 9.78 -16.45
N TYR A 860 1.83 10.78 -16.07
CA TYR A 860 3.23 10.60 -15.62
C TYR A 860 3.34 10.26 -14.14
N LEU A 861 2.38 10.66 -13.30
CA LEU A 861 2.28 10.18 -11.91
C LEU A 861 2.04 8.66 -11.87
N SER A 862 1.21 8.10 -12.76
CA SER A 862 1.02 6.64 -12.88
C SER A 862 2.28 5.87 -13.31
N LEU A 863 3.17 6.50 -14.09
CA LEU A 863 4.45 5.93 -14.54
C LEU A 863 5.58 6.11 -13.50
N LEU A 864 5.58 7.21 -12.74
CA LEU A 864 6.57 7.52 -11.69
C LEU A 864 6.23 6.88 -10.33
N LEU A 865 4.95 6.57 -10.08
CA LEU A 865 4.47 5.91 -8.86
C LEU A 865 4.25 4.39 -9.01
N GLY A 866 4.44 3.82 -10.20
CA GLY A 866 4.32 2.38 -10.45
C GLY A 866 2.97 1.81 -10.00
N ALA A 867 1.95 1.87 -10.86
CA ALA A 867 0.73 1.04 -10.83
C ALA A 867 0.36 0.43 -9.46
N LEU A 868 -0.01 1.26 -8.49
CA LEU A 868 -0.59 0.82 -7.21
C LEU A 868 -2.11 0.82 -7.32
N THR A 869 -2.65 -0.11 -8.10
CA THR A 869 -4.02 -0.64 -7.92
C THR A 869 -4.11 -2.15 -8.18
N ASN A 870 -3.01 -2.85 -8.47
CA ASN A 870 -3.01 -4.30 -8.42
C ASN A 870 -2.67 -4.75 -7.00
N PRO A 871 -3.57 -5.45 -6.29
CA PRO A 871 -3.16 -6.21 -5.12
C PRO A 871 -2.07 -7.20 -5.57
N LEU A 872 -0.93 -7.19 -4.88
CA LEU A 872 0.07 -8.24 -5.01
C LEU A 872 -0.61 -9.58 -4.68
N GLY A 873 -0.91 -10.34 -5.72
CA GLY A 873 -1.58 -11.63 -5.67
C GLY A 873 -1.52 -12.32 -7.02
N CYS A 874 -0.32 -12.64 -7.48
CA CYS A 874 -0.01 -13.75 -8.40
C CYS A 874 1.45 -13.64 -8.85
N GLY A 875 2.29 -14.54 -8.34
CA GLY A 875 3.70 -14.64 -8.70
C GLY A 875 4.27 -15.97 -8.27
N MET A 876 3.72 -17.05 -8.84
CA MET A 876 4.06 -18.48 -8.68
C MET A 876 3.92 -19.11 -7.29
#